data_AF-A0A244CSA8-F1
#
_entry.id   AF-A0A244CSA8-F1
#
_cell.length_a   1.000
_cell.length_b   1.000
_cell.length_c   1.000
_cell.angle_alpha   90.00
_cell.angle_beta   90.00
_cell.angle_gamma   90.00
#
_symmetry.space_group_name_H-M   'P 1'
#
loop_
_entity.id
_entity.type
_entity.pdbx_description
1 polymer ?
#
loop_
_entity_poly.entity_id
_entity_poly.type
_entity_poly.pdbx_seq_one_letter_code
_entity_poly.pdbx_strand_id
1 'polypeptide(L)'
;MKQLLLGCACLASVTGFAAPFDTCPSKAFLVQQNKAVLFGVNLATGSALTLANEMGTNSKINAIGFSVHDRYLYGWGYQNRSFIRIGKDYQEQPITTSGFPNTDFFVGDVSVLENAYYAYKKGSSLGLYRLELDQSSPDYLQAQRVIDGGQLNLNIFDLAFHPSTGDAFSVDSRGILFQIDVATGQATAVADVGESGTFGAVYFDVEGNFYISRNQDGHVFRIDVAASQPVAQFFAFGPISGNNDGARCATAPIIDEDDTSIDFGDAPDSYGTTLASNGARHEHNSDGLFLGSIVNGEAQPKASDDSDDGVQFVTTLETGFDALIVVSASQSGYLNGWFDWNNNGQFDTDEQALSAEQLQAGNNTFLISVPDNAVAANTWARFRVTEGAVVGAIGGVGNGEVEDYSITVLDSGISRQYYPSQSGWVTLAYEDLWPEVGDYDFNDVVLKYRTITDTKEGQVVRYIIEGQLVALGASYHNGFAVRLAGVAASQINQAVIHHQINQQTQTFSSLEANRNEAIIVVMPDTKNWAASTGSCRFFRTQSGCENDALVDFRVSVPLSSGISENSAPSGLLDPFIFAVNGQNHGPFVNPNNARGWEVHLKNQSPTEAFDSGLFGQADDRSQASAGFYYQSESGLPWAMEMGANWAHPKEKIDLLLAYPEFAEFTQSSGVDKPQWFSRPAANQTINN
;
A
#
# COMPACT_ATOMS: atom_id res chain seq x y z
N MET A 1 -11.60 -69.61 -43.97
CA MET A 1 -10.89 -68.33 -44.14
C MET A 1 -11.94 -67.24 -44.03
N LYS A 2 -11.87 -66.43 -42.97
CA LYS A 2 -12.97 -65.59 -42.45
C LYS A 2 -13.32 -64.44 -43.40
N GLN A 3 -14.62 -64.24 -43.62
CA GLN A 3 -15.22 -63.04 -44.21
C GLN A 3 -14.93 -61.82 -43.33
N LEU A 4 -14.59 -60.67 -43.93
CA LEU A 4 -14.65 -59.37 -43.26
C LEU A 4 -15.59 -58.45 -44.05
N LEU A 5 -16.67 -58.05 -43.40
CA LEU A 5 -17.66 -57.09 -43.87
C LEU A 5 -17.04 -55.68 -43.97
N LEU A 6 -17.36 -54.98 -45.06
CA LEU A 6 -17.25 -53.53 -45.18
C LEU A 6 -18.30 -52.87 -44.27
N GLY A 7 -17.86 -52.26 -43.16
CA GLY A 7 -18.65 -51.35 -42.36
C GLY A 7 -18.32 -49.91 -42.73
N CYS A 8 -19.19 -49.26 -43.50
CA CYS A 8 -19.10 -47.84 -43.79
C CYS A 8 -19.61 -47.07 -42.55
N ALA A 9 -18.71 -46.64 -41.67
CA ALA A 9 -19.04 -45.76 -40.56
C ALA A 9 -19.18 -44.32 -41.10
N CYS A 10 -20.42 -43.89 -41.32
CA CYS A 10 -20.73 -42.46 -41.41
C CYS A 10 -20.47 -41.83 -40.04
N LEU A 11 -19.29 -41.21 -39.87
CA LEU A 11 -19.05 -40.24 -38.81
C LEU A 11 -19.88 -39.00 -39.15
N ALA A 12 -21.12 -38.96 -38.66
CA ALA A 12 -21.84 -37.71 -38.54
C ALA A 12 -21.11 -36.89 -37.47
N SER A 13 -20.32 -35.91 -37.92
CA SER A 13 -19.80 -34.84 -37.08
C SER A 13 -20.99 -34.04 -36.55
N VAL A 14 -21.50 -34.42 -35.38
CA VAL A 14 -22.42 -33.57 -34.61
C VAL A 14 -21.57 -32.38 -34.19
N THR A 15 -21.79 -31.22 -34.82
CA THR A 15 -21.21 -29.95 -34.37
C THR A 15 -21.81 -29.65 -33.01
N GLY A 16 -21.15 -30.11 -31.94
CA GLY A 16 -21.52 -29.79 -30.57
C GLY A 16 -21.37 -28.29 -30.35
N PHE A 17 -22.35 -27.69 -29.69
CA PHE A 17 -22.23 -26.31 -29.21
C PHE A 17 -21.00 -26.19 -28.30
N ALA A 18 -20.24 -25.11 -28.44
CA ALA A 18 -19.12 -24.82 -27.55
C ALA A 18 -19.59 -24.79 -26.09
N ALA A 19 -18.74 -25.22 -25.16
CA ALA A 19 -19.03 -25.13 -23.73
C ALA A 19 -19.07 -23.66 -23.26
N PRO A 20 -19.87 -23.35 -22.22
CA PRO A 20 -19.84 -22.03 -21.60
C PRO A 20 -18.50 -21.78 -20.91
N PHE A 21 -18.27 -20.53 -20.52
CA PHE A 21 -17.17 -20.16 -19.63
C PHE A 21 -17.31 -20.86 -18.27
N ASP A 22 -16.18 -21.25 -17.69
CA ASP A 22 -16.15 -22.04 -16.46
C ASP A 22 -16.52 -21.18 -15.23
N THR A 23 -16.12 -19.91 -15.25
CA THR A 23 -16.39 -18.90 -14.21
C THR A 23 -16.90 -17.60 -14.83
N CYS A 24 -17.27 -16.64 -13.97
CA CYS A 24 -17.48 -15.24 -14.31
C CYS A 24 -16.10 -14.56 -14.36
N PRO A 25 -15.57 -14.20 -15.55
CA PRO A 25 -14.20 -13.66 -15.66
C PRO A 25 -14.11 -12.22 -15.12
N SER A 26 -13.05 -11.91 -14.38
CA SER A 26 -12.72 -10.56 -13.89
C SER A 26 -12.31 -9.62 -15.02
N LYS A 27 -11.45 -10.11 -15.93
CA LYS A 27 -11.00 -9.40 -17.12
C LYS A 27 -12.18 -9.18 -18.08
N ALA A 28 -12.29 -7.98 -18.62
CA ALA A 28 -13.30 -7.65 -19.61
C ALA A 28 -12.93 -8.26 -20.97
N PHE A 29 -13.94 -8.48 -21.81
CA PHE A 29 -13.77 -8.87 -23.20
C PHE A 29 -13.83 -7.64 -24.08
N LEU A 30 -12.92 -7.55 -25.04
CA LEU A 30 -12.91 -6.50 -26.05
C LEU A 30 -12.72 -7.15 -27.42
N VAL A 31 -13.72 -7.03 -28.28
CA VAL A 31 -13.59 -7.42 -29.68
C VAL A 31 -13.10 -6.22 -30.46
N GLN A 32 -12.14 -6.42 -31.36
CA GLN A 32 -11.70 -5.36 -32.28
C GLN A 32 -11.54 -5.88 -33.73
N GLN A 33 -11.32 -4.92 -34.63
CA GLN A 33 -10.94 -5.09 -36.04
C GLN A 33 -12.08 -5.54 -36.97
N ASN A 34 -11.85 -5.42 -38.28
CA ASN A 34 -12.81 -5.84 -39.30
C ASN A 34 -12.95 -7.37 -39.43
N LYS A 35 -11.89 -8.10 -39.08
CA LYS A 35 -11.94 -9.54 -38.82
C LYS A 35 -11.80 -9.67 -37.30
N ALA A 36 -12.85 -10.12 -36.64
CA ALA A 36 -12.93 -10.07 -35.18
C ALA A 36 -11.74 -10.78 -34.51
N VAL A 37 -11.07 -10.04 -33.63
CA VAL A 37 -10.02 -10.51 -32.70
C VAL A 37 -10.52 -10.23 -31.28
N LEU A 38 -10.38 -11.21 -30.39
CA LEU A 38 -10.79 -11.08 -28.98
C LEU A 38 -9.60 -10.80 -28.09
N PHE A 39 -9.74 -9.76 -27.26
CA PHE A 39 -8.81 -9.42 -26.19
C PHE A 39 -9.48 -9.60 -24.82
N GLY A 40 -8.69 -9.99 -23.84
CA GLY A 40 -8.98 -9.87 -22.42
C GLY A 40 -8.34 -8.59 -21.90
N VAL A 41 -9.12 -7.70 -21.31
CA VAL A 41 -8.66 -6.40 -20.80
C VAL A 41 -8.72 -6.41 -19.28
N ASN A 42 -7.58 -6.17 -18.64
CA ASN A 42 -7.55 -5.85 -17.23
C ASN A 42 -7.97 -4.39 -17.08
N LEU A 43 -9.21 -4.11 -16.67
CA LEU A 43 -9.67 -2.73 -16.53
C LEU A 43 -8.90 -1.97 -15.44
N ALA A 44 -8.35 -2.67 -14.44
CA ALA A 44 -7.55 -2.04 -13.39
C ALA A 44 -6.30 -1.39 -14.00
N THR A 45 -5.54 -2.07 -14.85
CA THR A 45 -4.27 -1.55 -15.40
C THR A 45 -4.42 -0.99 -16.81
N GLY A 46 -5.48 -1.37 -17.53
CA GLY A 46 -5.67 -1.13 -18.95
C GLY A 46 -4.91 -2.12 -19.86
N SER A 47 -4.20 -3.09 -19.28
CA SER A 47 -3.49 -4.12 -20.06
C SER A 47 -4.46 -4.94 -20.91
N ALA A 48 -4.02 -5.34 -22.10
CA ALA A 48 -4.83 -6.11 -23.04
C ALA A 48 -4.04 -7.31 -23.57
N LEU A 49 -4.55 -8.51 -23.34
CA LEU A 49 -3.99 -9.78 -23.83
C LEU A 49 -4.88 -10.35 -24.93
N THR A 50 -4.29 -10.79 -26.04
CA THR A 50 -5.06 -11.50 -27.08
C THR A 50 -5.51 -12.86 -26.58
N LEU A 51 -6.82 -13.08 -26.47
CA LEU A 51 -7.42 -14.37 -26.14
C LEU A 51 -7.64 -15.24 -27.39
N ALA A 52 -8.03 -14.62 -28.51
CA ALA A 52 -8.23 -15.31 -29.77
C ALA A 52 -7.90 -14.40 -30.98
N ASN A 53 -6.99 -14.86 -31.83
CA ASN A 53 -6.64 -14.18 -33.09
C ASN A 53 -7.71 -14.35 -34.19
N GLU A 54 -8.59 -15.34 -34.05
CA GLU A 54 -9.71 -15.59 -34.94
C GLU A 54 -10.91 -16.07 -34.13
N MET A 55 -12.09 -15.49 -34.40
CA MET A 55 -13.34 -15.81 -33.70
C MET A 55 -14.32 -16.59 -34.59
N GLY A 56 -13.84 -17.44 -35.49
CA GLY A 56 -14.70 -18.26 -36.36
C GLY A 56 -15.38 -17.48 -37.48
N THR A 57 -14.93 -16.25 -37.74
CA THR A 57 -15.54 -15.32 -38.69
C THR A 57 -14.49 -14.56 -39.51
N ASN A 58 -14.88 -14.14 -40.71
CA ASN A 58 -14.10 -13.24 -41.57
C ASN A 58 -14.65 -11.81 -41.55
N SER A 59 -15.58 -11.51 -40.64
CA SER A 59 -16.15 -10.17 -40.47
C SER A 59 -16.02 -9.71 -39.01
N LYS A 60 -16.58 -8.55 -38.71
CA LYS A 60 -16.60 -7.99 -37.36
C LYS A 60 -17.74 -8.56 -36.55
N ILE A 61 -17.59 -8.48 -35.23
CA ILE A 61 -18.60 -8.79 -34.23
C ILE A 61 -18.78 -7.51 -33.41
N ASN A 62 -20.02 -7.11 -33.10
CA ASN A 62 -20.34 -6.00 -32.21
C ASN A 62 -21.58 -6.35 -31.36
N ALA A 63 -22.03 -5.41 -30.53
CA ALA A 63 -23.15 -5.53 -29.62
C ALA A 63 -23.00 -6.77 -28.71
N ILE A 64 -21.78 -7.02 -28.23
CA ILE A 64 -21.46 -8.17 -27.40
C ILE A 64 -21.86 -7.93 -25.95
N GLY A 65 -22.34 -8.98 -25.31
CA GLY A 65 -22.66 -8.97 -23.88
C GLY A 65 -22.37 -10.31 -23.25
N PHE A 66 -21.96 -10.30 -21.98
CA PHE A 66 -21.70 -11.53 -21.22
C PHE A 66 -22.92 -11.90 -20.38
N SER A 67 -23.43 -13.10 -20.58
CA SER A 67 -24.56 -13.61 -19.81
C SER A 67 -24.09 -14.26 -18.51
N VAL A 68 -24.46 -13.68 -17.37
CA VAL A 68 -24.25 -14.29 -16.05
C VAL A 68 -25.12 -15.54 -15.81
N HIS A 69 -26.17 -15.72 -16.60
CA HIS A 69 -27.17 -16.79 -16.42
C HIS A 69 -26.71 -18.14 -17.00
N ASP A 70 -25.97 -18.12 -18.10
CA ASP A 70 -25.50 -19.32 -18.79
C ASP A 70 -24.01 -19.28 -19.17
N ARG A 71 -23.31 -18.18 -18.85
CA ARG A 71 -21.86 -17.98 -19.06
C ARG A 71 -21.45 -18.13 -20.52
N TYR A 72 -22.20 -17.51 -21.41
CA TYR A 72 -21.81 -17.29 -22.80
C TYR A 72 -21.67 -15.80 -23.10
N LEU A 73 -20.84 -15.50 -24.10
CA LEU A 73 -20.91 -14.22 -24.79
C LEU A 73 -22.00 -14.30 -25.88
N TYR A 74 -22.80 -13.27 -26.00
CA TYR A 74 -23.81 -13.10 -27.03
C TYR A 74 -23.54 -11.82 -27.81
N GLY A 75 -23.98 -11.73 -29.06
CA GLY A 75 -23.84 -10.48 -29.80
C GLY A 75 -24.30 -10.57 -31.25
N TRP A 76 -23.74 -9.72 -32.12
CA TRP A 76 -24.12 -9.63 -33.53
C TRP A 76 -22.94 -9.88 -34.48
N GLY A 77 -23.03 -10.95 -35.27
CA GLY A 77 -22.04 -11.32 -36.28
C GLY A 77 -22.37 -10.71 -37.65
N TYR A 78 -21.45 -9.95 -38.22
CA TYR A 78 -21.68 -9.22 -39.49
C TYR A 78 -21.54 -10.09 -40.73
N GLN A 79 -20.87 -11.24 -40.65
CA GLN A 79 -20.72 -12.14 -41.79
C GLN A 79 -22.06 -12.74 -42.22
N ASN A 80 -22.82 -13.25 -41.25
CA ASN A 80 -24.12 -13.86 -41.47
C ASN A 80 -25.29 -12.90 -41.16
N ARG A 81 -24.99 -11.69 -40.67
CA ARG A 81 -25.97 -10.66 -40.28
C ARG A 81 -26.99 -11.20 -39.27
N SER A 82 -26.49 -11.88 -38.24
CA SER A 82 -27.30 -12.67 -37.32
C SER A 82 -26.86 -12.50 -35.87
N PHE A 83 -27.76 -12.81 -34.95
CA PHE A 83 -27.42 -13.04 -33.55
C PHE A 83 -26.46 -14.23 -33.43
N ILE A 84 -25.46 -14.11 -32.56
CA ILE A 84 -24.43 -15.12 -32.34
C ILE A 84 -24.28 -15.43 -30.86
N ARG A 85 -23.71 -16.60 -30.58
CA ARG A 85 -23.21 -16.99 -29.27
C ARG A 85 -21.75 -17.42 -29.39
N ILE A 86 -20.95 -17.11 -28.38
CA ILE A 86 -19.52 -17.42 -28.30
C ILE A 86 -19.27 -18.10 -26.95
N GLY A 87 -18.69 -19.31 -27.00
CA GLY A 87 -18.31 -20.09 -25.82
C GLY A 87 -16.84 -19.91 -25.45
N LYS A 88 -16.33 -20.78 -24.57
CA LYS A 88 -14.94 -20.72 -24.09
C LYS A 88 -13.88 -21.08 -25.13
N ASP A 89 -14.28 -21.49 -26.33
CA ASP A 89 -13.42 -21.66 -27.50
C ASP A 89 -13.27 -20.37 -28.34
N TYR A 90 -13.97 -19.31 -27.94
CA TYR A 90 -13.96 -17.98 -28.56
C TYR A 90 -14.41 -17.93 -30.02
N GLN A 91 -15.10 -18.97 -30.51
CA GLN A 91 -15.60 -19.02 -31.88
C GLN A 91 -17.06 -18.56 -31.94
N GLU A 92 -17.40 -17.69 -32.91
CA GLU A 92 -18.79 -17.29 -33.12
C GLU A 92 -19.63 -18.46 -33.63
N GLN A 93 -20.84 -18.57 -33.10
CA GLN A 93 -21.83 -19.51 -33.56
C GLN A 93 -23.15 -18.78 -33.84
N PRO A 94 -23.58 -18.68 -35.10
CA PRO A 94 -24.88 -18.11 -35.47
C PRO A 94 -26.04 -18.85 -34.82
N ILE A 95 -26.97 -18.09 -34.25
CA ILE A 95 -28.22 -18.59 -33.68
C ILE A 95 -29.38 -18.03 -34.49
N THR A 96 -30.31 -18.91 -34.89
CA THR A 96 -31.53 -18.49 -35.57
C THR A 96 -32.49 -17.85 -34.58
N THR A 97 -32.89 -16.61 -34.85
CA THR A 97 -33.86 -15.85 -34.06
C THR A 97 -35.02 -15.39 -34.94
N SER A 98 -36.10 -14.93 -34.31
CA SER A 98 -37.21 -14.26 -35.00
C SER A 98 -37.46 -12.87 -34.41
N GLY A 99 -38.21 -12.00 -35.10
CA GLY A 99 -38.63 -10.69 -34.58
C GLY A 99 -37.64 -9.53 -34.77
N PHE A 100 -36.35 -9.79 -34.98
CA PHE A 100 -35.41 -8.74 -35.36
C PHE A 100 -35.67 -8.20 -36.78
N PRO A 101 -35.45 -6.89 -37.03
CA PRO A 101 -35.50 -6.34 -38.37
C PRO A 101 -34.28 -6.78 -39.20
N ASN A 102 -34.37 -6.69 -40.53
CA ASN A 102 -33.23 -6.96 -41.41
C ASN A 102 -32.20 -5.81 -41.37
N THR A 103 -31.39 -5.77 -40.32
CA THR A 103 -30.35 -4.76 -40.10
C THR A 103 -29.24 -5.33 -39.22
N ASP A 104 -28.08 -4.67 -39.20
CA ASP A 104 -26.99 -5.01 -38.28
C ASP A 104 -27.05 -4.15 -37.01
N PHE A 105 -26.74 -4.75 -35.87
CA PHE A 105 -26.66 -4.08 -34.57
C PHE A 105 -25.20 -3.91 -34.14
N PHE A 106 -24.93 -2.77 -33.51
CA PHE A 106 -23.61 -2.44 -32.93
C PHE A 106 -23.72 -1.90 -31.51
N VAL A 107 -24.92 -1.91 -30.92
CA VAL A 107 -25.15 -1.57 -29.52
C VAL A 107 -26.00 -2.69 -28.93
N GLY A 108 -25.53 -3.31 -27.87
CA GLY A 108 -26.29 -4.33 -27.17
C GLY A 108 -25.48 -5.04 -26.10
N ASP A 109 -26.18 -5.57 -25.11
CA ASP A 109 -25.59 -6.28 -23.97
C ASP A 109 -26.64 -7.25 -23.39
N VAL A 110 -26.24 -8.10 -22.46
CA VAL A 110 -27.12 -9.03 -21.73
C VAL A 110 -27.47 -8.44 -20.38
N SER A 111 -28.76 -8.48 -20.02
CA SER A 111 -29.19 -8.05 -18.69
C SER A 111 -28.59 -8.94 -17.60
N VAL A 112 -28.21 -8.32 -16.48
CA VAL A 112 -27.69 -9.03 -15.30
C VAL A 112 -28.83 -9.65 -14.48
N LEU A 113 -30.01 -9.03 -14.50
CA LEU A 113 -31.17 -9.45 -13.70
C LEU A 113 -32.16 -10.31 -14.49
N GLU A 114 -32.20 -10.14 -15.81
CA GLU A 114 -33.06 -10.91 -16.70
C GLU A 114 -32.20 -11.76 -17.65
N ASN A 115 -32.62 -13.00 -17.91
CA ASN A 115 -31.99 -13.84 -18.92
C ASN A 115 -32.38 -13.40 -20.35
N ALA A 116 -32.03 -12.17 -20.71
CA ALA A 116 -32.42 -11.53 -21.95
C ALA A 116 -31.30 -10.66 -22.52
N TYR A 117 -31.16 -10.69 -23.83
CA TYR A 117 -30.24 -9.84 -24.60
C TYR A 117 -30.97 -8.64 -25.16
N TYR A 118 -30.34 -7.47 -25.11
CA TYR A 118 -30.89 -6.23 -25.65
C TYR A 118 -30.02 -5.72 -26.79
N ALA A 119 -30.65 -5.30 -27.89
CA ALA A 119 -29.95 -4.66 -29.00
C ALA A 119 -30.65 -3.37 -29.42
N TYR A 120 -29.87 -2.32 -29.65
CA TYR A 120 -30.38 -1.00 -29.99
C TYR A 120 -29.88 -0.53 -31.36
N LYS A 121 -30.79 0.08 -32.12
CA LYS A 121 -30.45 0.88 -33.28
C LYS A 121 -31.41 2.04 -33.47
N LYS A 122 -30.85 3.24 -33.60
CA LYS A 122 -31.58 4.48 -33.82
C LYS A 122 -32.40 4.45 -35.12
N GLY A 123 -33.58 5.06 -35.09
CA GLY A 123 -34.46 5.26 -36.26
C GLY A 123 -35.88 4.73 -36.04
N SER A 124 -36.87 5.36 -36.65
CA SER A 124 -38.30 5.06 -36.42
C SER A 124 -38.78 3.72 -37.02
N SER A 125 -38.00 3.11 -37.89
CA SER A 125 -38.24 1.72 -38.32
C SER A 125 -37.45 0.69 -37.50
N LEU A 126 -36.67 1.15 -36.53
CA LEU A 126 -35.73 0.39 -35.70
C LEU A 126 -36.01 0.69 -34.22
N GLY A 127 -35.15 0.32 -33.28
CA GLY A 127 -35.47 0.52 -31.87
C GLY A 127 -34.58 -0.23 -30.92
N LEU A 128 -35.03 -0.28 -29.66
CA LEU A 128 -34.53 -1.21 -28.66
C LEU A 128 -35.33 -2.51 -28.79
N TYR A 129 -34.62 -3.63 -28.88
CA TYR A 129 -35.20 -4.96 -28.98
C TYR A 129 -34.73 -5.80 -27.80
N ARG A 130 -35.65 -6.55 -27.20
CA ARG A 130 -35.39 -7.56 -26.16
C ARG A 130 -35.48 -8.94 -26.78
N LEU A 131 -34.50 -9.80 -26.57
CA LEU A 131 -34.47 -11.20 -27.00
C LEU A 131 -34.39 -12.09 -25.76
N GLU A 132 -35.37 -12.98 -25.59
CA GLU A 132 -35.41 -13.94 -24.49
C GLU A 132 -34.38 -15.06 -24.68
N LEU A 133 -33.54 -15.30 -23.66
CA LEU A 133 -32.48 -16.33 -23.68
C LEU A 133 -32.81 -17.53 -22.77
N ASP A 134 -33.87 -17.48 -21.97
CA ASP A 134 -34.33 -18.65 -21.21
C ASP A 134 -34.97 -19.69 -22.15
N GLN A 135 -34.31 -20.83 -22.31
CA GLN A 135 -34.78 -21.97 -23.13
C GLN A 135 -36.12 -22.55 -22.66
N SER A 136 -36.51 -22.29 -21.41
CA SER A 136 -37.80 -22.72 -20.87
C SER A 136 -38.94 -21.76 -21.22
N SER A 137 -38.63 -20.56 -21.70
CA SER A 137 -39.63 -19.56 -22.07
C SER A 137 -40.30 -19.88 -23.41
N PRO A 138 -41.62 -19.66 -23.55
CA PRO A 138 -42.30 -19.76 -24.85
C PRO A 138 -41.77 -18.75 -25.87
N ASP A 139 -41.15 -17.66 -25.43
CA ASP A 139 -40.61 -16.59 -26.27
C ASP A 139 -39.11 -16.76 -26.55
N TYR A 140 -38.50 -17.91 -26.19
CA TYR A 140 -37.08 -18.18 -26.41
C TYR A 140 -36.65 -17.87 -27.85
N LEU A 141 -35.62 -17.03 -27.99
CA LEU A 141 -35.08 -16.53 -29.28
C LEU A 141 -36.07 -15.74 -30.15
N GLN A 142 -37.14 -15.20 -29.56
CA GLN A 142 -38.08 -14.28 -30.21
C GLN A 142 -37.82 -12.85 -29.73
N ALA A 143 -37.28 -12.01 -30.62
CA ALA A 143 -37.02 -10.61 -30.33
C ALA A 143 -38.32 -9.78 -30.38
N GLN A 144 -38.50 -8.93 -29.37
CA GLN A 144 -39.63 -8.01 -29.28
C GLN A 144 -39.11 -6.57 -29.26
N ARG A 145 -39.73 -5.69 -30.07
CA ARG A 145 -39.40 -4.26 -30.08
C ARG A 145 -40.01 -3.60 -28.83
N VAL A 146 -39.15 -3.16 -27.92
CA VAL A 146 -39.54 -2.49 -26.67
C VAL A 146 -40.03 -1.07 -26.96
N ILE A 147 -39.24 -0.29 -27.72
CA ILE A 147 -39.56 1.09 -28.08
C ILE A 147 -39.09 1.44 -29.49
N ASP A 148 -39.73 2.44 -30.09
CA ASP A 148 -39.32 3.05 -31.35
C ASP A 148 -37.97 3.77 -31.23
N GLY A 149 -37.03 3.49 -32.12
CA GLY A 149 -35.68 4.06 -32.09
C GLY A 149 -35.62 5.54 -32.47
N GLY A 150 -36.68 6.09 -33.07
CA GLY A 150 -36.88 7.53 -33.23
C GLY A 150 -37.47 8.19 -31.99
N GLN A 151 -38.11 7.43 -31.10
CA GLN A 151 -38.51 7.89 -29.76
C GLN A 151 -37.35 7.84 -28.76
N LEU A 152 -36.61 6.72 -28.69
CA LEU A 152 -35.42 6.60 -27.84
C LEU A 152 -34.29 7.52 -28.33
N ASN A 153 -34.01 7.53 -29.64
CA ASN A 153 -33.23 8.54 -30.36
C ASN A 153 -31.79 8.83 -29.86
N LEU A 154 -31.20 7.95 -29.04
CA LEU A 154 -29.84 8.10 -28.52
C LEU A 154 -28.77 7.87 -29.60
N ASN A 155 -27.69 8.65 -29.53
CA ASN A 155 -26.48 8.50 -30.35
C ASN A 155 -25.35 7.88 -29.51
N ILE A 156 -25.51 6.60 -29.19
CA ILE A 156 -24.58 5.85 -28.35
C ILE A 156 -23.84 4.80 -29.18
N PHE A 157 -22.68 4.35 -28.70
CA PHE A 157 -21.84 3.37 -29.38
C PHE A 157 -21.86 2.01 -28.70
N ASP A 158 -22.15 1.99 -27.40
CA ASP A 158 -22.27 0.77 -26.61
C ASP A 158 -23.19 1.03 -25.39
N LEU A 159 -23.63 0.00 -24.69
CA LEU A 159 -24.35 0.08 -23.41
C LEU A 159 -23.93 -1.06 -22.50
N ALA A 160 -24.02 -0.88 -21.19
CA ALA A 160 -23.85 -1.98 -20.24
C ALA A 160 -24.90 -1.95 -19.13
N PHE A 161 -25.23 -3.12 -18.60
CA PHE A 161 -26.20 -3.26 -17.51
C PHE A 161 -25.58 -3.04 -16.14
N HIS A 162 -26.21 -2.20 -15.33
CA HIS A 162 -25.84 -2.03 -13.93
C HIS A 162 -26.06 -3.35 -13.17
N PRO A 163 -25.13 -3.76 -12.28
CA PRO A 163 -25.13 -5.11 -11.68
C PRO A 163 -26.36 -5.42 -10.81
N SER A 164 -27.06 -4.40 -10.32
CA SER A 164 -28.12 -4.56 -9.32
C SER A 164 -29.43 -3.81 -9.56
N THR A 165 -29.51 -2.90 -10.53
CA THR A 165 -30.74 -2.09 -10.75
C THR A 165 -31.57 -2.58 -11.94
N GLY A 166 -30.94 -3.29 -12.89
CA GLY A 166 -31.58 -3.74 -14.13
C GLY A 166 -31.61 -2.68 -15.23
N ASP A 167 -31.19 -1.45 -14.95
CA ASP A 167 -31.06 -0.39 -15.96
C ASP A 167 -29.77 -0.57 -16.78
N ALA A 168 -29.83 -0.15 -18.04
CA ALA A 168 -28.64 -0.02 -18.88
C ALA A 168 -28.12 1.42 -18.83
N PHE A 169 -26.80 1.58 -18.89
CA PHE A 169 -26.14 2.88 -18.97
C PHE A 169 -25.28 2.99 -20.22
N SER A 170 -25.11 4.23 -20.69
CA SER A 170 -24.27 4.56 -21.83
C SER A 170 -23.84 6.02 -21.77
N VAL A 171 -22.75 6.37 -22.45
CA VAL A 171 -22.29 7.75 -22.64
C VAL A 171 -22.23 8.05 -24.14
N ASP A 172 -22.85 9.15 -24.56
CA ASP A 172 -22.81 9.59 -25.96
C ASP A 172 -21.48 10.29 -26.33
N SER A 173 -21.31 10.62 -27.61
CA SER A 173 -20.06 11.25 -28.09
C SER A 173 -19.73 12.60 -27.48
N ARG A 174 -20.70 13.26 -26.83
CA ARG A 174 -20.55 14.56 -26.20
C ARG A 174 -20.26 14.45 -24.71
N GLY A 175 -20.24 13.24 -24.15
CA GLY A 175 -20.06 13.01 -22.71
C GLY A 175 -21.35 12.98 -21.91
N ILE A 176 -22.52 12.89 -22.56
CA ILE A 176 -23.77 12.81 -21.81
C ILE A 176 -24.01 11.37 -21.35
N LEU A 177 -24.03 11.15 -20.04
CA LEU A 177 -24.43 9.91 -19.39
C LEU A 177 -25.95 9.73 -19.49
N PHE A 178 -26.37 8.57 -19.96
CA PHE A 178 -27.77 8.17 -20.03
C PHE A 178 -28.02 6.94 -19.15
N GLN A 179 -29.11 6.98 -18.39
CA GLN A 179 -29.73 5.82 -17.78
C GLN A 179 -30.93 5.40 -18.63
N ILE A 180 -31.03 4.12 -18.97
CA ILE A 180 -32.04 3.56 -19.85
C ILE A 180 -32.81 2.50 -19.07
N ASP A 181 -34.09 2.77 -18.82
CA ASP A 181 -35.04 1.75 -18.35
C ASP A 181 -35.35 0.85 -19.55
N VAL A 182 -34.80 -0.37 -19.54
CA VAL A 182 -34.93 -1.30 -20.67
C VAL A 182 -36.28 -1.99 -20.75
N ALA A 183 -37.11 -1.93 -19.69
CA ALA A 183 -38.46 -2.47 -19.70
C ALA A 183 -39.41 -1.53 -20.44
N THR A 184 -39.24 -0.21 -20.28
CA THR A 184 -40.07 0.80 -20.96
C THR A 184 -39.41 1.40 -22.20
N GLY A 185 -38.09 1.26 -22.33
CA GLY A 185 -37.27 1.91 -23.36
C GLY A 185 -37.11 3.43 -23.15
N GLN A 186 -37.47 3.97 -21.98
CA GLN A 186 -37.27 5.38 -21.66
C GLN A 186 -35.82 5.63 -21.25
N ALA A 187 -35.26 6.75 -21.71
CA ALA A 187 -33.91 7.17 -21.34
C ALA A 187 -33.92 8.54 -20.66
N THR A 188 -33.12 8.65 -19.60
CA THR A 188 -32.91 9.90 -18.86
C THR A 188 -31.46 10.34 -19.05
N ALA A 189 -31.24 11.59 -19.46
CA ALA A 189 -29.92 12.20 -19.42
C ALA A 189 -29.59 12.55 -17.97
N VAL A 190 -28.55 11.93 -17.42
CA VAL A 190 -28.16 12.03 -16.01
C VAL A 190 -27.24 13.23 -15.80
N ALA A 191 -26.11 13.27 -16.52
CA ALA A 191 -25.10 14.31 -16.38
C ALA A 191 -24.22 14.42 -17.65
N ASP A 192 -23.53 15.54 -17.79
CA ASP A 192 -22.34 15.65 -18.63
C ASP A 192 -21.13 15.22 -17.78
N VAL A 193 -20.44 14.16 -18.20
CA VAL A 193 -19.34 13.55 -17.43
C VAL A 193 -17.99 14.24 -17.65
N GLY A 194 -17.94 15.25 -18.53
CA GLY A 194 -16.74 16.05 -18.80
C GLY A 194 -15.78 15.47 -19.84
N GLU A 195 -16.04 14.26 -20.34
CA GLU A 195 -15.21 13.59 -21.35
C GLU A 195 -16.01 13.32 -22.62
N SER A 196 -15.43 13.70 -23.77
CA SER A 196 -16.05 13.49 -25.09
C SER A 196 -15.22 12.54 -25.95
N GLY A 197 -15.85 11.97 -26.98
CA GLY A 197 -15.23 11.01 -27.89
C GLY A 197 -16.10 9.80 -28.14
N THR A 198 -15.61 8.86 -28.94
CA THR A 198 -16.32 7.58 -29.17
C THR A 198 -15.96 6.60 -28.06
N PHE A 199 -16.95 6.21 -27.26
CA PHE A 199 -16.83 5.20 -26.22
C PHE A 199 -17.36 3.85 -26.75
N GLY A 200 -16.54 3.15 -27.53
CA GLY A 200 -16.96 1.94 -28.23
C GLY A 200 -17.00 0.68 -27.37
N ALA A 201 -16.61 0.78 -26.10
CA ALA A 201 -16.75 -0.29 -25.13
C ALA A 201 -17.04 0.31 -23.75
N VAL A 202 -18.09 -0.19 -23.08
CA VAL A 202 -18.46 0.25 -21.73
C VAL A 202 -18.73 -0.96 -20.83
N TYR A 203 -18.52 -0.79 -19.52
CA TYR A 203 -18.55 -1.91 -18.58
C TYR A 203 -19.08 -1.49 -17.21
N PHE A 204 -19.63 -2.43 -16.46
CA PHE A 204 -19.83 -2.29 -15.02
C PHE A 204 -18.97 -3.27 -14.25
N ASP A 205 -18.59 -2.89 -13.02
CA ASP A 205 -18.14 -3.82 -11.99
C ASP A 205 -19.23 -4.19 -10.98
N VAL A 206 -18.89 -5.11 -10.08
CA VAL A 206 -19.79 -5.63 -9.04
C VAL A 206 -20.18 -4.56 -8.00
N GLU A 207 -19.38 -3.50 -7.89
CA GLU A 207 -19.61 -2.37 -6.98
C GLU A 207 -20.51 -1.29 -7.61
N GLY A 208 -20.80 -1.39 -8.91
CA GLY A 208 -21.61 -0.43 -9.65
C GLY A 208 -20.80 0.72 -10.27
N ASN A 209 -19.47 0.63 -10.30
CA ASN A 209 -18.66 1.59 -11.04
C ASN A 209 -18.85 1.36 -12.54
N PHE A 210 -19.10 2.44 -13.27
CA PHE A 210 -19.27 2.42 -14.72
C PHE A 210 -17.97 2.83 -15.42
N TYR A 211 -17.51 2.02 -16.36
CA TYR A 211 -16.27 2.24 -17.09
C TYR A 211 -16.57 2.54 -18.55
N ILE A 212 -15.93 3.57 -19.10
CA ILE A 212 -16.02 3.91 -20.51
C ILE A 212 -14.62 3.91 -21.14
N SER A 213 -14.46 3.18 -22.24
CA SER A 213 -13.20 3.10 -22.99
C SER A 213 -13.26 3.98 -24.21
N ARG A 214 -12.40 5.00 -24.28
CA ARG A 214 -12.38 5.96 -25.38
C ARG A 214 -11.48 5.48 -26.52
N ASN A 215 -12.05 5.42 -27.73
CA ASN A 215 -11.41 4.80 -28.89
C ASN A 215 -10.16 5.53 -29.38
N GLN A 216 -10.16 6.87 -29.31
CA GLN A 216 -9.14 7.70 -29.97
C GLN A 216 -7.75 7.62 -29.30
N ASP A 217 -7.72 7.43 -27.99
CA ASP A 217 -6.51 7.42 -27.16
C ASP A 217 -6.41 6.19 -26.24
N GLY A 218 -7.45 5.34 -26.22
CA GLY A 218 -7.48 4.13 -25.41
C GLY A 218 -7.76 4.39 -23.93
N HIS A 219 -7.94 5.64 -23.52
CA HIS A 219 -8.17 5.97 -22.11
C HIS A 219 -9.43 5.30 -21.57
N VAL A 220 -9.32 4.66 -20.42
CA VAL A 220 -10.43 4.12 -19.65
C VAL A 220 -10.76 5.11 -18.54
N PHE A 221 -12.03 5.48 -18.44
CA PHE A 221 -12.53 6.35 -17.38
C PHE A 221 -13.49 5.58 -16.47
N ARG A 222 -13.48 5.90 -15.17
CA ARG A 222 -14.41 5.39 -14.17
C ARG A 222 -15.42 6.48 -13.80
N ILE A 223 -16.68 6.12 -13.70
CA ILE A 223 -17.80 6.99 -13.33
C ILE A 223 -18.57 6.32 -12.19
N ASP A 224 -18.71 7.03 -11.08
CA ASP A 224 -19.72 6.69 -10.06
C ASP A 224 -21.07 7.23 -10.54
N VAL A 225 -21.93 6.34 -11.04
CA VAL A 225 -23.26 6.69 -11.55
C VAL A 225 -24.26 7.04 -10.45
N ALA A 226 -23.96 6.70 -9.19
CA ALA A 226 -24.78 7.02 -8.03
C ALA A 226 -24.41 8.39 -7.41
N ALA A 227 -23.28 8.97 -7.79
CA ALA A 227 -22.87 10.30 -7.34
C ALA A 227 -23.92 11.36 -7.70
N SER A 228 -24.04 12.40 -6.87
CA SER A 228 -24.95 13.52 -7.15
C SER A 228 -24.58 14.30 -8.42
N GLN A 229 -23.31 14.26 -8.79
CA GLN A 229 -22.76 14.83 -10.02
C GLN A 229 -21.74 13.84 -10.61
N PRO A 230 -22.19 12.85 -11.40
CA PRO A 230 -21.30 11.88 -12.02
C PRO A 230 -20.30 12.57 -12.97
N VAL A 231 -19.02 12.25 -12.81
CA VAL A 231 -17.92 12.73 -13.65
C VAL A 231 -17.05 11.56 -14.07
N ALA A 232 -16.46 11.65 -15.26
CA ALA A 232 -15.51 10.65 -15.76
C ALA A 232 -14.11 10.95 -15.19
N GLN A 233 -13.64 10.09 -14.30
CA GLN A 233 -12.28 10.14 -13.77
C GLN A 233 -11.38 9.25 -14.64
N PHE A 234 -10.26 9.77 -15.15
CA PHE A 234 -9.26 8.92 -15.81
C PHE A 234 -8.82 7.78 -14.89
N PHE A 235 -8.91 6.55 -15.36
CA PHE A 235 -8.70 5.35 -14.54
C PHE A 235 -7.49 4.53 -14.99
N ALA A 236 -7.34 4.32 -16.30
CA ALA A 236 -6.22 3.55 -16.85
C ALA A 236 -5.94 3.84 -18.34
N PHE A 237 -4.74 3.49 -18.81
CA PHE A 237 -4.38 3.49 -20.23
C PHE A 237 -4.75 2.15 -20.88
N GLY A 238 -5.90 2.11 -21.56
CA GLY A 238 -6.36 0.95 -22.31
C GLY A 238 -5.91 0.93 -23.79
N PRO A 239 -6.34 -0.08 -24.55
CA PRO A 239 -5.96 -0.22 -25.96
C PRO A 239 -6.73 0.77 -26.87
N ILE A 240 -5.99 1.47 -27.74
CA ILE A 240 -6.56 2.30 -28.82
C ILE A 240 -7.34 1.41 -29.79
N SER A 241 -8.48 1.91 -30.30
CA SER A 241 -9.23 1.18 -31.32
C SER A 241 -9.97 2.07 -32.32
N GLY A 242 -10.00 1.67 -33.59
CA GLY A 242 -10.86 2.29 -34.61
C GLY A 242 -12.25 1.67 -34.71
N ASN A 243 -12.43 0.45 -34.23
CA ASN A 243 -13.70 -0.27 -34.12
C ASN A 243 -13.55 -1.37 -33.07
N ASN A 244 -14.38 -1.28 -32.05
CA ASN A 244 -14.41 -2.18 -30.92
C ASN A 244 -15.82 -2.30 -30.37
N ASP A 245 -16.00 -3.32 -29.53
CA ASP A 245 -17.18 -3.58 -28.73
C ASP A 245 -16.76 -4.37 -27.49
N GLY A 246 -17.35 -4.06 -26.33
CA GLY A 246 -16.92 -4.59 -25.04
C GLY A 246 -17.99 -5.38 -24.34
N ALA A 247 -17.60 -6.43 -23.61
CA ALA A 247 -18.49 -7.14 -22.70
C ALA A 247 -17.75 -7.48 -21.41
N ARG A 248 -18.45 -7.53 -20.28
CA ARG A 248 -17.86 -7.97 -19.02
C ARG A 248 -18.89 -8.72 -18.19
N CYS A 249 -18.42 -9.68 -17.39
CA CYS A 249 -19.24 -10.24 -16.33
C CYS A 249 -19.41 -9.21 -15.21
N ALA A 250 -20.51 -8.45 -15.21
CA ALA A 250 -20.73 -7.33 -14.29
C ALA A 250 -20.73 -7.74 -12.80
N THR A 251 -20.91 -9.02 -12.49
CA THR A 251 -20.87 -9.54 -11.10
C THR A 251 -19.48 -9.97 -10.64
N ALA A 252 -18.45 -9.89 -11.48
CA ALA A 252 -17.06 -10.15 -11.08
C ALA A 252 -16.43 -8.91 -10.44
N PRO A 253 -15.47 -9.08 -9.50
CA PRO A 253 -14.58 -8.01 -9.10
C PRO A 253 -13.64 -7.61 -10.26
N ILE A 254 -13.13 -6.38 -10.23
CA ILE A 254 -12.23 -5.88 -11.27
C ILE A 254 -10.81 -6.46 -11.17
N ILE A 255 -10.41 -6.86 -9.96
CA ILE A 255 -9.17 -7.58 -9.66
C ILE A 255 -9.57 -8.86 -8.92
N ASP A 256 -9.06 -10.02 -9.34
CA ASP A 256 -9.25 -11.26 -8.59
C ASP A 256 -8.37 -11.27 -7.34
N GLU A 257 -8.82 -11.86 -6.23
CA GLU A 257 -8.07 -11.88 -4.96
C GLU A 257 -6.69 -12.57 -5.08
N ASP A 258 -6.55 -13.46 -6.06
CA ASP A 258 -5.34 -14.23 -6.33
C ASP A 258 -4.50 -13.61 -7.47
N ASP A 259 -4.88 -12.44 -7.98
CA ASP A 259 -4.17 -11.76 -9.07
C ASP A 259 -2.87 -11.16 -8.54
N THR A 260 -1.75 -11.68 -9.04
CA THR A 260 -0.41 -11.20 -8.68
C THR A 260 0.27 -10.52 -9.86
N SER A 261 -0.46 -10.12 -10.92
CA SER A 261 0.16 -9.40 -12.05
C SER A 261 0.10 -7.87 -11.92
N ILE A 262 -0.57 -7.37 -10.88
CA ILE A 262 -0.74 -5.94 -10.65
C ILE A 262 0.23 -5.52 -9.57
N ASP A 263 1.05 -4.53 -9.88
CA ASP A 263 1.97 -3.88 -8.95
C ASP A 263 1.36 -2.56 -8.49
N PHE A 264 1.19 -2.38 -7.17
CA PHE A 264 0.68 -1.15 -6.56
C PHE A 264 1.79 -0.40 -5.82
N GLY A 265 1.67 0.92 -5.73
CA GLY A 265 2.52 1.68 -4.81
C GLY A 265 2.23 1.32 -3.35
N ASP A 266 3.13 1.67 -2.43
CA ASP A 266 3.01 1.38 -1.00
C ASP A 266 2.99 2.63 -0.10
N ALA A 267 3.01 3.84 -0.68
CA ALA A 267 2.82 5.09 0.06
C ALA A 267 1.45 5.10 0.78
N PRO A 268 1.27 5.88 1.87
CA PRO A 268 -0.01 6.04 2.55
C PRO A 268 -1.13 6.40 1.57
N ASP A 269 -2.35 5.90 1.80
CA ASP A 269 -3.45 6.07 0.82
C ASP A 269 -3.84 7.53 0.53
N SER A 270 -3.43 8.49 1.35
CA SER A 270 -3.54 9.92 1.04
C SER A 270 -2.85 10.30 -0.29
N TYR A 271 -1.79 9.57 -0.68
CA TYR A 271 -1.06 9.71 -1.94
C TYR A 271 -1.73 8.99 -3.13
N GLY A 272 -2.90 8.36 -2.92
CA GLY A 272 -3.58 7.57 -3.92
C GLY A 272 -2.84 6.26 -4.18
N THR A 273 -3.09 5.28 -3.31
CA THR A 273 -2.42 3.97 -3.35
C THR A 273 -3.41 2.84 -3.60
N THR A 274 -4.56 2.87 -2.93
CA THR A 274 -5.62 1.87 -3.11
C THR A 274 -6.39 2.04 -4.42
N LEU A 275 -6.99 0.96 -4.92
CA LEU A 275 -7.86 1.00 -6.10
C LEU A 275 -9.07 1.93 -5.92
N ALA A 276 -9.64 2.00 -4.71
CA ALA A 276 -10.75 2.89 -4.38
C ALA A 276 -10.34 4.35 -4.63
N SER A 277 -9.17 4.74 -4.14
CA SER A 277 -8.53 6.05 -4.33
C SER A 277 -7.92 6.23 -5.74
N ASN A 278 -8.15 5.30 -6.67
CA ASN A 278 -7.60 5.25 -8.02
C ASN A 278 -6.06 5.27 -8.05
N GLY A 279 -5.42 4.63 -7.08
CA GLY A 279 -3.98 4.72 -6.88
C GLY A 279 -3.13 4.23 -8.04
N ALA A 280 -1.86 4.62 -8.01
CA ALA A 280 -0.88 4.18 -9.00
C ALA A 280 -0.77 2.65 -8.99
N ARG A 281 -0.83 2.07 -10.18
CA ARG A 281 -0.70 0.63 -10.37
C ARG A 281 -0.26 0.28 -11.78
N HIS A 282 0.46 -0.81 -11.92
CA HIS A 282 1.02 -1.29 -13.17
C HIS A 282 0.66 -2.75 -13.40
N GLU A 283 0.48 -3.16 -14.65
CA GLU A 283 0.56 -4.58 -14.99
C GLU A 283 2.03 -4.93 -15.12
N HIS A 284 2.59 -5.59 -14.10
CA HIS A 284 3.99 -5.94 -14.14
C HIS A 284 4.25 -7.16 -15.03
N ASN A 285 5.47 -7.25 -15.52
CA ASN A 285 5.98 -8.41 -16.21
C ASN A 285 7.44 -8.60 -15.79
N SER A 286 7.78 -9.76 -15.22
CA SER A 286 9.14 -10.06 -14.75
C SER A 286 10.18 -10.07 -15.88
N ASP A 287 9.76 -10.27 -17.13
CA ASP A 287 10.61 -10.17 -18.33
C ASP A 287 10.51 -8.78 -19.00
N GLY A 288 9.74 -7.86 -18.40
CA GLY A 288 9.39 -6.54 -18.92
C GLY A 288 10.27 -5.42 -18.36
N LEU A 289 9.76 -4.19 -18.49
CA LEU A 289 10.36 -2.98 -17.95
C LEU A 289 9.97 -2.83 -16.48
N PHE A 290 10.96 -2.70 -15.62
CA PHE A 290 10.84 -2.48 -14.17
C PHE A 290 12.15 -1.84 -13.66
N LEU A 291 12.19 -1.38 -12.42
CA LEU A 291 13.35 -0.77 -11.78
C LEU A 291 14.07 -1.78 -10.87
N GLY A 292 15.36 -1.59 -10.69
CA GLY A 292 16.16 -2.42 -9.78
C GLY A 292 16.28 -3.89 -10.18
N SER A 293 16.11 -4.80 -9.24
CA SER A 293 16.40 -6.24 -9.41
C SER A 293 15.18 -7.14 -9.29
N ILE A 294 14.13 -6.69 -8.61
CA ILE A 294 12.94 -7.47 -8.28
C ILE A 294 11.73 -6.61 -8.62
N VAL A 295 10.76 -7.21 -9.31
CA VAL A 295 9.40 -6.67 -9.44
C VAL A 295 8.44 -7.73 -8.94
N ASN A 296 7.47 -7.34 -8.14
CA ASN A 296 6.43 -8.24 -7.66
C ASN A 296 5.04 -7.59 -7.83
N GLY A 297 3.98 -8.27 -7.42
CA GLY A 297 2.63 -7.72 -7.51
C GLY A 297 1.64 -8.46 -6.62
N GLU A 298 0.50 -7.82 -6.43
CA GLU A 298 -0.56 -8.22 -5.51
C GLU A 298 -1.93 -7.69 -5.93
N ALA A 299 -2.97 -8.35 -5.42
CA ALA A 299 -4.34 -7.92 -5.67
C ALA A 299 -4.71 -6.62 -4.92
N GLN A 300 -3.95 -6.24 -3.88
CA GLN A 300 -4.18 -5.10 -3.00
C GLN A 300 -2.85 -4.55 -2.46
N PRO A 301 -2.66 -3.22 -2.36
CA PRO A 301 -1.38 -2.63 -1.95
C PRO A 301 -0.90 -3.15 -0.59
N LYS A 302 0.40 -3.42 -0.50
CA LYS A 302 1.07 -3.75 0.77
C LYS A 302 1.53 -2.45 1.45
N ALA A 303 1.68 -2.49 2.78
CA ALA A 303 2.21 -1.34 3.55
C ALA A 303 3.75 -1.33 3.62
N SER A 304 4.39 -2.36 3.09
CA SER A 304 5.84 -2.49 2.95
C SER A 304 6.05 -3.41 1.76
N ASP A 305 6.57 -2.86 0.67
CA ASP A 305 7.02 -3.66 -0.45
C ASP A 305 8.54 -3.89 -0.39
N ASP A 306 8.97 -5.10 -0.76
CA ASP A 306 10.38 -5.46 -0.85
C ASP A 306 10.96 -5.32 -2.27
N SER A 307 10.12 -4.97 -3.27
CA SER A 307 10.56 -4.68 -4.64
C SER A 307 11.04 -3.26 -4.89
N ASP A 308 10.87 -2.32 -3.95
CA ASP A 308 11.29 -0.92 -4.14
C ASP A 308 12.83 -0.75 -4.03
N ASP A 309 13.56 -1.31 -4.99
CA ASP A 309 15.02 -1.44 -4.99
C ASP A 309 15.72 -0.72 -6.16
N GLY A 310 14.94 -0.02 -6.99
CA GLY A 310 15.38 0.64 -8.21
C GLY A 310 15.99 2.03 -8.06
N VAL A 311 15.61 2.79 -7.03
CA VAL A 311 16.06 4.18 -6.85
C VAL A 311 16.99 4.34 -5.64
N GLN A 312 18.17 4.92 -5.89
CA GLN A 312 19.15 5.28 -4.87
C GLN A 312 19.33 6.79 -4.78
N PHE A 313 19.04 7.36 -3.60
CA PHE A 313 19.35 8.75 -3.26
C PHE A 313 20.84 8.87 -2.87
N VAL A 314 21.66 9.42 -3.77
CA VAL A 314 23.12 9.52 -3.58
C VAL A 314 23.49 10.70 -2.68
N THR A 315 22.78 11.82 -2.82
CA THR A 315 22.91 12.97 -1.92
C THR A 315 21.60 13.25 -1.22
N THR A 316 21.65 14.03 -0.15
CA THR A 316 20.46 14.41 0.60
C THR A 316 19.60 15.40 -0.19
N LEU A 317 18.28 15.31 0.01
CA LEU A 317 17.32 16.28 -0.50
C LEU A 317 17.35 17.50 0.43
N GLU A 318 18.01 18.57 0.01
CA GLU A 318 18.13 19.83 0.77
C GLU A 318 17.41 20.95 0.04
N THR A 319 16.58 21.74 0.74
CA THR A 319 15.84 22.87 0.16
C THR A 319 16.79 23.79 -0.61
N GLY A 320 16.43 24.10 -1.86
CA GLY A 320 17.20 24.99 -2.73
C GLY A 320 18.48 24.42 -3.33
N PHE A 321 18.75 23.13 -3.16
CA PHE A 321 19.88 22.43 -3.78
C PHE A 321 19.43 21.33 -4.74
N ASP A 322 20.32 20.97 -5.66
CA ASP A 322 20.16 19.79 -6.48
C ASP A 322 20.60 18.55 -5.69
N ALA A 323 19.75 17.51 -5.68
CA ALA A 323 20.08 16.19 -5.17
C ALA A 323 20.38 15.23 -6.32
N LEU A 324 21.36 14.37 -6.14
CA LEU A 324 21.73 13.34 -7.11
C LEU A 324 21.01 12.03 -6.77
N ILE A 325 20.32 11.45 -7.73
CA ILE A 325 19.76 10.10 -7.64
C ILE A 325 20.32 9.20 -8.75
N VAL A 326 20.34 7.91 -8.48
CA VAL A 326 20.66 6.86 -9.46
C VAL A 326 19.48 5.91 -9.54
N VAL A 327 19.00 5.65 -10.75
CA VAL A 327 17.88 4.76 -11.04
C VAL A 327 18.39 3.60 -11.89
N SER A 328 18.25 2.38 -11.37
CA SER A 328 18.55 1.16 -12.12
C SER A 328 17.30 0.72 -12.88
N ALA A 329 17.39 0.54 -14.19
CA ALA A 329 16.27 0.09 -15.02
C ALA A 329 16.60 -1.25 -15.70
N SER A 330 15.63 -2.17 -15.75
CA SER A 330 15.82 -3.47 -16.40
C SER A 330 15.98 -3.33 -17.93
N GLN A 331 15.28 -2.37 -18.53
CA GLN A 331 15.24 -2.11 -19.98
C GLN A 331 15.13 -0.61 -20.27
N SER A 332 15.10 -0.24 -21.56
CA SER A 332 14.81 1.14 -21.96
C SER A 332 13.33 1.47 -21.75
N GLY A 333 13.04 2.67 -21.27
CA GLY A 333 11.68 3.14 -21.02
C GLY A 333 11.65 4.63 -20.66
N TYR A 334 10.59 5.06 -20.00
CA TYR A 334 10.42 6.41 -19.49
C TYR A 334 10.21 6.39 -17.97
N LEU A 335 10.87 7.29 -17.27
CA LEU A 335 10.74 7.51 -15.84
C LEU A 335 9.95 8.78 -15.56
N ASN A 336 9.01 8.68 -14.64
CA ASN A 336 8.32 9.81 -14.04
C ASN A 336 8.46 9.74 -12.52
N GLY A 337 8.64 10.89 -11.87
CA GLY A 337 8.95 10.97 -10.44
C GLY A 337 8.28 12.16 -9.76
N TRP A 338 7.59 11.91 -8.66
CA TRP A 338 6.91 12.91 -7.83
C TRP A 338 7.47 12.93 -6.43
N PHE A 339 7.46 14.10 -5.80
CA PHE A 339 7.98 14.32 -4.46
C PHE A 339 7.05 15.28 -3.74
N ASP A 340 6.46 14.86 -2.63
CA ASP A 340 5.58 15.74 -1.83
C ASP A 340 6.42 16.76 -1.06
N TRP A 341 6.80 17.81 -1.79
CA TRP A 341 7.67 18.89 -1.33
C TRP A 341 6.97 19.74 -0.27
N ASN A 342 5.65 19.90 -0.38
CA ASN A 342 4.89 20.74 0.55
C ASN A 342 4.42 19.96 1.80
N ASN A 343 4.64 18.64 1.83
CA ASN A 343 4.30 17.70 2.89
C ASN A 343 2.79 17.72 3.24
N ASN A 344 1.93 17.78 2.23
CA ASN A 344 0.47 17.80 2.40
C ASN A 344 -0.18 16.41 2.32
N GLY A 345 0.60 15.37 2.04
CA GLY A 345 0.11 14.01 1.94
C GLY A 345 -0.44 13.63 0.56
N GLN A 346 -0.17 14.41 -0.48
CA GLN A 346 -0.60 14.19 -1.87
C GLN A 346 0.56 14.47 -2.83
N PHE A 347 0.46 13.97 -4.07
CA PHE A 347 1.37 14.36 -5.14
C PHE A 347 0.67 15.36 -6.05
N ASP A 348 0.97 16.64 -5.85
CA ASP A 348 0.41 17.73 -6.65
C ASP A 348 1.03 17.79 -8.06
N THR A 349 0.35 18.48 -8.98
CA THR A 349 0.82 18.57 -10.37
C THR A 349 2.16 19.31 -10.51
N ASP A 350 2.48 20.22 -9.61
CA ASP A 350 3.75 20.97 -9.56
C ASP A 350 4.85 20.25 -8.77
N GLU A 351 4.56 19.05 -8.25
CA GLU A 351 5.49 18.21 -7.49
C GLU A 351 6.14 17.10 -8.34
N GLN A 352 5.84 17.06 -9.64
CA GLN A 352 6.53 16.20 -10.58
C GLN A 352 7.95 16.72 -10.88
N ALA A 353 8.96 16.09 -10.29
CA ALA A 353 10.36 16.47 -10.48
C ALA A 353 11.03 15.79 -11.68
N LEU A 354 10.53 14.62 -12.09
CA LEU A 354 10.95 13.91 -13.31
C LEU A 354 9.75 13.67 -14.20
N SER A 355 9.85 14.06 -15.46
CA SER A 355 8.75 13.99 -16.43
C SER A 355 9.23 13.39 -17.74
N ALA A 356 8.80 12.17 -18.02
CA ALA A 356 9.13 11.42 -19.24
C ALA A 356 10.65 11.34 -19.52
N GLU A 357 11.44 11.13 -18.47
CA GLU A 357 12.89 10.98 -18.61
C GLU A 357 13.24 9.65 -19.26
N GLN A 358 14.06 9.69 -20.32
CA GLN A 358 14.37 8.47 -21.06
C GLN A 358 15.41 7.64 -20.33
N LEU A 359 15.08 6.38 -20.06
CA LEU A 359 15.97 5.41 -19.42
C LEU A 359 16.69 4.53 -20.45
N GLN A 360 17.91 4.13 -20.11
CA GLN A 360 18.60 2.99 -20.69
C GLN A 360 18.67 1.85 -19.68
N ALA A 361 18.84 0.61 -20.15
CA ALA A 361 19.07 -0.52 -19.27
C ALA A 361 20.34 -0.30 -18.42
N GLY A 362 20.25 -0.61 -17.13
CA GLY A 362 21.28 -0.34 -16.13
C GLY A 362 21.07 1.00 -15.42
N ASN A 363 22.16 1.58 -14.90
CA ASN A 363 22.10 2.76 -14.06
C ASN A 363 21.97 4.06 -14.87
N ASN A 364 21.00 4.88 -14.50
CA ASN A 364 20.72 6.21 -15.03
C ASN A 364 20.88 7.23 -13.89
N THR A 365 21.53 8.36 -14.14
CA THR A 365 21.79 9.37 -13.11
C THR A 365 20.96 10.62 -13.38
N PHE A 366 20.25 11.10 -12.36
CA PHE A 366 19.43 12.31 -12.45
C PHE A 366 19.78 13.31 -11.34
N LEU A 367 19.64 14.59 -11.67
CA LEU A 367 19.65 15.68 -10.70
C LEU A 367 18.22 16.12 -10.43
N ILE A 368 17.85 16.14 -9.16
CA ILE A 368 16.54 16.57 -8.65
C ILE A 368 16.71 17.92 -8.00
N SER A 369 16.19 18.98 -8.62
CA SER A 369 16.19 20.30 -7.99
C SER A 369 15.12 20.36 -6.90
N VAL A 370 15.54 20.44 -5.64
CA VAL A 370 14.62 20.54 -4.50
C VAL A 370 14.15 22.00 -4.37
N PRO A 371 12.84 22.28 -4.36
CA PRO A 371 12.34 23.65 -4.28
C PRO A 371 12.80 24.40 -3.01
N ASP A 372 13.04 25.71 -3.13
CA ASP A 372 13.40 26.58 -2.00
C ASP A 372 12.33 26.61 -0.89
N ASN A 373 11.07 26.41 -1.29
CA ASN A 373 9.90 26.40 -0.42
C ASN A 373 9.48 24.99 0.03
N ALA A 374 10.28 23.95 -0.26
CA ALA A 374 9.99 22.61 0.21
C ALA A 374 10.04 22.57 1.75
N VAL A 375 9.13 21.81 2.35
CA VAL A 375 8.98 21.67 3.80
C VAL A 375 9.97 20.62 4.29
N ALA A 376 10.84 21.03 5.21
CA ALA A 376 11.82 20.14 5.82
C ALA A 376 11.15 19.12 6.76
N ALA A 377 10.74 17.97 6.21
CA ALA A 377 10.03 16.91 6.91
C ALA A 377 10.38 15.53 6.34
N ASN A 378 9.87 14.48 6.99
CA ASN A 378 9.71 13.18 6.33
C ASN A 378 8.47 13.25 5.45
N THR A 379 8.59 12.79 4.22
CA THR A 379 7.53 12.82 3.19
C THR A 379 7.75 11.64 2.23
N TRP A 380 7.00 11.56 1.14
CA TRP A 380 7.08 10.48 0.16
C TRP A 380 7.53 10.96 -1.20
N ALA A 381 8.16 10.05 -1.95
CA ALA A 381 8.43 10.19 -3.38
C ALA A 381 7.87 8.96 -4.10
N ARG A 382 7.34 9.15 -5.31
CA ARG A 382 6.82 8.08 -6.17
C ARG A 382 7.55 8.07 -7.48
N PHE A 383 7.99 6.90 -7.93
CA PHE A 383 8.58 6.69 -9.25
C PHE A 383 7.71 5.74 -10.04
N ARG A 384 7.43 6.09 -11.29
CA ARG A 384 6.70 5.22 -12.22
C ARG A 384 7.53 5.05 -13.46
N VAL A 385 7.84 3.80 -13.79
CA VAL A 385 8.53 3.44 -15.02
C VAL A 385 7.53 2.89 -16.02
N THR A 386 7.57 3.36 -17.27
CA THR A 386 6.59 2.99 -18.30
C THR A 386 7.24 2.91 -19.68
N GLU A 387 6.66 2.11 -20.58
CA GLU A 387 7.07 2.09 -21.99
C GLU A 387 6.65 3.37 -22.74
N GLY A 388 5.56 4.00 -22.30
CA GLY A 388 5.06 5.27 -22.81
C GLY A 388 5.56 6.47 -21.99
N ALA A 389 5.61 7.65 -22.58
CA ALA A 389 6.11 8.87 -21.92
C ALA A 389 5.12 9.48 -20.91
N VAL A 390 3.82 9.25 -21.08
CA VAL A 390 2.77 9.97 -20.33
C VAL A 390 2.18 9.06 -19.26
N VAL A 391 2.29 9.48 -18.00
CA VAL A 391 1.67 8.83 -16.84
C VAL A 391 1.51 9.85 -15.72
N GLY A 392 0.45 9.74 -14.92
CA GLY A 392 0.21 10.60 -13.75
C GLY A 392 0.67 9.94 -12.45
N ALA A 393 0.59 10.66 -11.32
CA ALA A 393 0.91 10.12 -10.00
C ALA A 393 -0.07 9.02 -9.53
N ILE A 394 -1.24 8.92 -10.17
CA ILE A 394 -2.31 7.94 -9.88
C ILE A 394 -2.79 7.27 -11.19
N GLY A 395 -3.63 6.23 -11.08
CA GLY A 395 -4.21 5.52 -12.22
C GLY A 395 -3.37 4.34 -12.72
N GLY A 396 -4.01 3.45 -13.49
CA GLY A 396 -3.43 2.21 -13.99
C GLY A 396 -2.68 2.32 -15.31
N VAL A 397 -1.59 1.56 -15.46
CA VAL A 397 -0.83 1.41 -16.71
C VAL A 397 -0.63 -0.07 -17.03
N GLY A 398 -0.76 -0.48 -18.29
CA GLY A 398 -0.66 -1.89 -18.69
C GLY A 398 0.76 -2.44 -18.83
N ASN A 399 1.78 -1.76 -18.30
CA ASN A 399 3.19 -2.16 -18.30
C ASN A 399 3.95 -1.35 -17.24
N GLY A 400 5.17 -1.78 -16.92
CA GLY A 400 6.06 -1.04 -16.03
C GLY A 400 5.90 -1.43 -14.56
N GLU A 401 6.28 -0.50 -13.69
CA GLU A 401 6.26 -0.64 -12.24
C GLU A 401 6.10 0.74 -11.58
N VAL A 402 5.61 0.74 -10.35
CA VAL A 402 5.60 1.87 -9.41
C VAL A 402 6.43 1.53 -8.17
N GLU A 403 7.32 2.43 -7.76
CA GLU A 403 8.06 2.34 -6.49
C GLU A 403 7.82 3.61 -5.65
N ASP A 404 7.62 3.47 -4.36
CA ASP A 404 7.32 4.53 -3.40
C ASP A 404 8.39 4.57 -2.28
N TYR A 405 8.98 5.74 -2.06
CA TYR A 405 10.06 5.91 -1.08
C TYR A 405 9.70 6.92 0.00
N SER A 406 9.76 6.49 1.26
CA SER A 406 9.79 7.41 2.40
C SER A 406 11.13 8.16 2.39
N ILE A 407 11.08 9.46 2.12
CA ILE A 407 12.23 10.36 2.03
C ILE A 407 12.26 11.37 3.17
N THR A 408 13.41 12.05 3.33
CA THR A 408 13.54 13.18 4.26
C THR A 408 14.08 14.38 3.51
N VAL A 409 13.32 15.47 3.52
CA VAL A 409 13.75 16.79 3.05
C VAL A 409 14.38 17.54 4.22
N LEU A 410 15.58 18.08 4.02
CA LEU A 410 16.29 18.91 4.97
C LEU A 410 16.25 20.36 4.53
N ASP A 411 16.32 21.27 5.49
CA ASP A 411 16.60 22.67 5.19
C ASP A 411 18.08 22.81 4.76
N SER A 412 18.35 23.69 3.80
CA SER A 412 19.67 24.09 3.32
C SER A 412 20.73 24.20 4.42
N GLY A 413 21.90 23.56 4.23
CA GLY A 413 23.07 23.75 5.10
C GLY A 413 23.04 23.00 6.44
N ILE A 414 22.23 21.95 6.54
CA ILE A 414 22.20 21.04 7.68
C ILE A 414 23.25 19.92 7.53
N SER A 415 24.05 19.68 8.56
CA SER A 415 24.91 18.50 8.73
C SER A 415 24.28 17.50 9.69
N ARG A 416 24.33 16.20 9.36
CA ARG A 416 23.73 15.13 10.17
C ARG A 416 24.79 14.24 10.81
N GLN A 417 24.65 13.98 12.12
CA GLN A 417 25.48 13.05 12.88
C GLN A 417 24.64 11.92 13.47
N TYR A 418 25.22 10.73 13.55
CA TYR A 418 24.56 9.52 14.05
C TYR A 418 25.33 8.95 15.24
N TYR A 419 24.62 8.46 16.24
CA TYR A 419 25.15 7.63 17.31
C TYR A 419 24.32 6.34 17.43
N PRO A 420 24.95 5.15 17.35
CA PRO A 420 26.39 4.93 17.26
C PRO A 420 26.95 5.10 15.83
N SER A 421 26.14 4.88 14.79
CA SER A 421 26.48 5.10 13.38
C SER A 421 25.20 5.13 12.51
N GLN A 422 25.35 5.43 11.22
CA GLN A 422 24.21 5.47 10.27
C GLN A 422 23.54 4.09 10.06
N SER A 423 24.29 2.99 10.19
CA SER A 423 23.78 1.63 10.00
C SER A 423 23.75 0.78 11.27
N GLY A 424 24.28 1.30 12.38
CA GLY A 424 24.41 0.60 13.65
C GLY A 424 23.37 1.03 14.69
N TRP A 425 23.21 0.18 15.69
CA TRP A 425 22.34 0.37 16.85
C TRP A 425 23.11 0.07 18.12
N VAL A 426 22.74 0.73 19.21
CA VAL A 426 23.01 0.19 20.55
C VAL A 426 21.79 -0.60 21.01
N THR A 427 21.99 -1.58 21.88
CA THR A 427 20.89 -2.23 22.60
C THR A 427 20.79 -1.59 23.98
N LEU A 428 19.59 -1.17 24.36
CA LEU A 428 19.24 -0.76 25.72
C LEU A 428 18.47 -1.89 26.38
N ALA A 429 18.82 -2.24 27.61
CA ALA A 429 18.14 -3.27 28.40
C ALA A 429 17.89 -2.78 29.81
N TYR A 430 16.68 -2.97 30.31
CA TYR A 430 16.22 -2.48 31.60
C TYR A 430 15.62 -3.60 32.44
N GLU A 431 15.73 -3.44 33.74
CA GLU A 431 14.96 -4.13 34.79
C GLU A 431 13.85 -3.19 35.30
N ASP A 432 12.64 -3.70 35.52
CA ASP A 432 11.48 -2.91 35.96
C ASP A 432 11.20 -2.99 37.47
N LEU A 433 11.98 -3.78 38.20
CA LEU A 433 11.78 -4.02 39.63
C LEU A 433 12.56 -3.08 40.56
N TRP A 434 13.38 -2.15 40.03
CA TRP A 434 14.08 -1.16 40.86
C TRP A 434 13.08 -0.52 41.85
N PRO A 435 13.39 -0.41 43.16
CA PRO A 435 14.69 -0.57 43.79
C PRO A 435 15.04 -2.01 44.25
N GLU A 436 14.26 -3.02 43.88
CA GLU A 436 14.55 -4.43 44.11
C GLU A 436 15.35 -5.03 42.93
N VAL A 437 16.28 -5.95 43.21
CA VAL A 437 17.08 -6.58 42.14
C VAL A 437 16.28 -7.49 41.22
N GLY A 438 15.21 -8.13 41.70
CA GLY A 438 14.40 -9.02 40.86
C GLY A 438 15.10 -10.34 40.49
N ASP A 439 14.73 -10.89 39.32
CA ASP A 439 15.36 -12.05 38.69
C ASP A 439 16.52 -11.70 37.74
N TYR A 440 16.74 -10.40 37.49
CA TYR A 440 18.00 -9.85 36.98
C TYR A 440 18.40 -10.42 35.62
N ASP A 441 17.43 -10.61 34.72
CA ASP A 441 17.59 -11.20 33.39
C ASP A 441 17.71 -10.14 32.27
N PHE A 442 17.52 -8.86 32.58
CA PHE A 442 17.63 -7.68 31.71
C PHE A 442 16.77 -7.77 30.45
N ASN A 443 15.59 -8.37 30.55
CA ASN A 443 14.66 -8.46 29.43
C ASN A 443 13.30 -7.76 29.66
N ASP A 444 13.10 -7.10 30.79
CA ASP A 444 11.83 -6.43 31.12
C ASP A 444 11.44 -5.39 30.06
N VAL A 445 12.41 -4.59 29.61
CA VAL A 445 12.30 -3.75 28.41
C VAL A 445 13.64 -3.78 27.67
N VAL A 446 13.62 -4.24 26.41
CA VAL A 446 14.80 -4.28 25.53
C VAL A 446 14.52 -3.49 24.26
N LEU A 447 15.41 -2.56 23.90
CA LEU A 447 15.26 -1.73 22.70
C LEU A 447 16.55 -1.72 21.88
N LYS A 448 16.44 -1.70 20.55
CA LYS A 448 17.48 -1.11 19.68
C LYS A 448 17.28 0.40 19.70
N TYR A 449 18.38 1.16 19.74
CA TYR A 449 18.33 2.62 19.90
C TYR A 449 19.41 3.32 19.07
N ARG A 450 19.04 4.45 18.47
CA ARG A 450 19.91 5.37 17.75
C ARG A 450 19.47 6.81 17.98
N THR A 451 20.46 7.69 18.13
CA THR A 451 20.25 9.15 18.12
C THR A 451 20.83 9.73 16.84
N ILE A 452 20.11 10.68 16.26
CA ILE A 452 20.58 11.48 15.13
C ILE A 452 20.47 12.95 15.55
N THR A 453 21.50 13.74 15.25
CA THR A 453 21.50 15.18 15.47
C THR A 453 21.73 15.91 14.15
N ASP A 454 20.84 16.83 13.83
CA ASP A 454 20.96 17.72 12.69
C ASP A 454 21.47 19.09 13.18
N THR A 455 22.56 19.57 12.57
CA THR A 455 23.28 20.79 12.93
C THR A 455 23.30 21.75 11.76
N LYS A 456 22.95 23.02 11.97
CA LYS A 456 23.09 24.11 10.99
C LYS A 456 24.01 25.18 11.57
N GLU A 457 25.05 25.55 10.84
CA GLU A 457 26.01 26.60 11.26
C GLU A 457 26.58 26.40 12.69
N GLY A 458 26.90 25.16 13.07
CA GLY A 458 27.44 24.81 14.40
C GLY A 458 26.42 24.83 15.53
N GLN A 459 25.11 24.90 15.21
CA GLN A 459 24.00 24.78 16.15
C GLN A 459 23.22 23.50 15.85
N VAL A 460 23.03 22.62 16.83
CA VAL A 460 22.03 21.55 16.75
C VAL A 460 20.66 22.20 16.61
N VAL A 461 19.91 21.83 15.58
CA VAL A 461 18.57 22.35 15.27
C VAL A 461 17.49 21.28 15.41
N ARG A 462 17.86 19.99 15.42
CA ARG A 462 16.91 18.88 15.57
C ARG A 462 17.58 17.63 16.13
N TYR A 463 16.84 16.93 16.98
CA TYR A 463 17.13 15.58 17.45
C TYR A 463 16.20 14.60 16.77
N ILE A 464 16.68 13.41 16.41
CA ILE A 464 15.85 12.29 15.98
C ILE A 464 16.20 11.08 16.85
N ILE A 465 15.19 10.52 17.48
CA ILE A 465 15.27 9.33 18.33
C ILE A 465 14.63 8.19 17.55
N GLU A 466 15.43 7.19 17.18
CA GLU A 466 14.98 6.04 16.39
C GLU A 466 15.30 4.74 17.12
N GLY A 467 14.49 3.71 16.90
CA GLY A 467 14.75 2.41 17.48
C GLY A 467 13.66 1.39 17.24
N GLN A 468 13.83 0.24 17.90
CA GLN A 468 12.90 -0.88 17.84
C GLN A 468 12.70 -1.43 19.25
N LEU A 469 11.47 -1.64 19.68
CA LEU A 469 11.20 -2.45 20.87
C LEU A 469 11.41 -3.93 20.52
N VAL A 470 12.37 -4.55 21.21
CA VAL A 470 12.89 -5.88 20.92
C VAL A 470 12.22 -6.95 21.78
N ALA A 471 11.99 -6.65 23.06
CA ALA A 471 11.38 -7.58 24.01
C ALA A 471 10.74 -6.85 25.20
N LEU A 472 9.75 -7.50 25.81
CA LEU A 472 9.12 -7.11 27.07
C LEU A 472 8.86 -8.33 27.97
N GLY A 473 9.76 -8.60 28.93
CA GLY A 473 9.62 -9.60 30.01
C GLY A 473 8.82 -9.11 31.22
N ALA A 474 8.41 -7.85 31.19
CA ALA A 474 7.76 -7.18 32.31
C ALA A 474 6.31 -7.62 32.58
N SER A 475 6.00 -7.95 33.84
CA SER A 475 4.59 -8.00 34.30
C SER A 475 4.02 -6.60 34.55
N TYR A 476 4.84 -5.63 34.95
CA TYR A 476 4.38 -4.25 35.12
C TYR A 476 4.24 -3.52 33.77
N HIS A 477 3.59 -2.37 33.81
CA HIS A 477 3.47 -1.48 32.64
C HIS A 477 4.57 -0.44 32.71
N ASN A 478 5.38 -0.39 31.64
CA ASN A 478 6.54 0.47 31.51
C ASN A 478 6.31 1.45 30.36
N GLY A 479 6.49 2.73 30.61
CA GLY A 479 6.69 3.72 29.56
C GLY A 479 8.18 3.83 29.21
N PHE A 480 8.48 4.34 28.02
CA PHE A 480 9.83 4.64 27.55
C PHE A 480 9.93 6.11 27.11
N ALA A 481 10.95 6.80 27.62
CA ALA A 481 11.21 8.20 27.32
C ALA A 481 12.70 8.49 27.20
N VAL A 482 13.03 9.64 26.59
CA VAL A 482 14.40 10.12 26.45
C VAL A 482 14.46 11.56 26.95
N ARG A 483 15.34 11.84 27.90
CA ARG A 483 15.64 13.21 28.33
C ARG A 483 16.73 13.80 27.46
N LEU A 484 16.51 15.03 26.99
CA LEU A 484 17.55 15.88 26.40
C LEU A 484 18.17 16.72 27.53
N ALA A 485 19.14 16.14 28.23
CA ALA A 485 19.72 16.75 29.43
C ALA A 485 20.26 18.16 29.14
N GLY A 486 19.86 19.14 29.96
CA GLY A 486 20.25 20.54 29.80
C GLY A 486 19.50 21.32 28.70
N VAL A 487 18.58 20.69 27.97
CA VAL A 487 17.70 21.35 26.99
C VAL A 487 16.38 21.70 27.65
N ALA A 488 15.98 22.97 27.61
CA ALA A 488 14.71 23.37 28.19
C ALA A 488 13.53 22.93 27.31
N ALA A 489 12.41 22.52 27.92
CA ALA A 489 11.19 22.14 27.20
C ALA A 489 10.69 23.26 26.28
N SER A 490 10.85 24.53 26.68
CA SER A 490 10.48 25.70 25.87
C SER A 490 11.35 25.89 24.60
N GLN A 491 12.50 25.23 24.51
CA GLN A 491 13.35 25.26 23.31
C GLN A 491 12.91 24.23 22.26
N ILE A 492 11.97 23.34 22.59
CA ILE A 492 11.42 22.38 21.63
C ILE A 492 10.32 23.06 20.83
N ASN A 493 10.36 22.92 19.50
CA ASN A 493 9.26 23.35 18.64
C ASN A 493 8.20 22.25 18.60
N GLN A 494 7.37 22.21 19.63
CA GLN A 494 6.39 21.14 19.84
C GLN A 494 5.39 21.01 18.69
N ALA A 495 5.08 22.11 17.98
CA ALA A 495 4.08 22.14 16.91
C ALA A 495 4.48 21.30 15.68
N VAL A 496 5.77 20.98 15.52
CA VAL A 496 6.33 20.27 14.36
C VAL A 496 7.11 19.02 14.78
N ILE A 497 6.80 18.48 15.97
CA ILE A 497 7.28 17.14 16.33
C ILE A 497 6.58 16.12 15.44
N HIS A 498 7.36 15.25 14.79
CA HIS A 498 6.83 14.11 14.07
C HIS A 498 7.17 12.83 14.83
N HIS A 499 6.16 12.08 15.22
CA HIS A 499 6.29 10.86 16.00
C HIS A 499 5.58 9.71 15.27
N GLN A 500 6.32 8.65 14.98
CA GLN A 500 5.80 7.43 14.38
C GLN A 500 6.13 6.22 15.25
N ILE A 501 5.17 5.29 15.34
CA ILE A 501 5.36 3.93 15.87
C ILE A 501 4.78 2.97 14.83
N ASN A 502 5.53 1.96 14.39
CA ASN A 502 5.20 1.08 13.26
C ASN A 502 4.73 1.89 12.03
N GLN A 503 5.48 2.94 11.70
CA GLN A 503 5.21 3.87 10.60
C GLN A 503 3.90 4.69 10.71
N GLN A 504 3.09 4.46 11.74
CA GLN A 504 1.87 5.20 12.01
C GLN A 504 2.14 6.46 12.83
N THR A 505 1.66 7.60 12.35
CA THR A 505 1.78 8.90 13.05
C THR A 505 0.99 8.89 14.36
N GLN A 506 1.66 9.27 15.45
CA GLN A 506 1.08 9.35 16.78
C GLN A 506 0.50 10.74 17.07
N THR A 507 -0.62 10.79 17.78
CA THR A 507 -1.36 12.03 18.08
C THR A 507 -1.24 12.49 19.54
N PHE A 508 -0.65 11.67 20.41
CA PHE A 508 -0.36 12.08 21.79
C PHE A 508 0.85 13.02 21.83
N SER A 509 0.95 13.83 22.90
CA SER A 509 2.07 14.75 23.07
C SER A 509 3.36 13.98 23.39
N SER A 510 4.36 14.05 22.51
CA SER A 510 5.68 13.48 22.78
C SER A 510 6.48 14.30 23.79
N LEU A 511 6.27 15.62 23.89
CA LEU A 511 6.93 16.43 24.93
C LEU A 511 6.14 16.31 26.23
N GLU A 512 6.79 15.89 27.32
CA GLU A 512 6.15 15.78 28.63
C GLU A 512 5.76 17.16 29.17
N ALA A 513 4.49 17.30 29.56
CA ALA A 513 3.95 18.56 30.05
C ALA A 513 4.42 18.90 31.47
N ASN A 514 4.46 20.20 31.78
CA ASN A 514 4.83 20.74 33.10
C ASN A 514 6.25 20.35 33.56
N ARG A 515 7.17 20.35 32.60
CA ARG A 515 8.60 20.11 32.79
C ARG A 515 9.42 21.32 32.36
N ASN A 516 10.49 21.60 33.08
CA ASN A 516 11.54 22.54 32.71
C ASN A 516 12.48 21.94 31.67
N GLU A 517 12.90 20.68 31.83
CA GLU A 517 13.75 19.97 30.85
C GLU A 517 12.91 19.29 29.77
N ALA A 518 13.47 19.17 28.57
CA ALA A 518 12.84 18.46 27.47
C ALA A 518 12.90 16.94 27.71
N ILE A 519 11.75 16.36 28.04
CA ILE A 519 11.55 14.91 28.19
C ILE A 519 10.65 14.45 27.05
N ILE A 520 11.20 13.61 26.17
CA ILE A 520 10.52 13.09 24.99
C ILE A 520 9.96 11.70 25.30
N VAL A 521 8.66 11.62 25.50
CA VAL A 521 7.91 10.38 25.69
C VAL A 521 7.76 9.69 24.34
N VAL A 522 8.46 8.57 24.17
CA VAL A 522 8.45 7.75 22.95
C VAL A 522 7.30 6.73 23.02
N MET A 523 7.18 6.00 24.13
CA MET A 523 6.07 5.08 24.35
C MET A 523 5.48 5.35 25.73
N PRO A 524 4.29 5.97 25.82
CA PRO A 524 3.59 6.15 27.08
C PRO A 524 3.37 4.86 27.88
N ASP A 525 3.16 3.73 27.18
CA ASP A 525 3.04 2.39 27.74
C ASP A 525 3.40 1.35 26.66
N THR A 526 4.54 0.69 26.80
CA THR A 526 5.08 -0.24 25.79
C THR A 526 4.13 -1.40 25.49
N LYS A 527 3.26 -1.79 26.42
CA LYS A 527 2.29 -2.89 26.23
C LYS A 527 1.17 -2.57 25.25
N ASN A 528 0.97 -1.29 24.90
CA ASN A 528 0.00 -0.91 23.88
C ASN A 528 0.43 -1.33 22.47
N TRP A 529 1.73 -1.57 22.24
CA TRP A 529 2.27 -1.91 20.92
C TRP A 529 2.86 -3.32 20.86
N ALA A 530 3.33 -3.85 21.99
CA ALA A 530 3.89 -5.18 22.08
C ALA A 530 3.03 -6.06 23.01
N ALA A 531 2.12 -6.82 22.40
CA ALA A 531 1.27 -7.79 23.10
C ALA A 531 1.80 -9.21 22.86
N SER A 532 1.71 -10.07 23.88
CA SER A 532 2.07 -11.48 23.76
C SER A 532 1.05 -12.25 22.92
N THR A 533 1.49 -13.04 21.95
CA THR A 533 0.61 -13.85 21.10
C THR A 533 0.56 -15.33 21.55
N GLY A 534 -0.59 -15.98 21.37
CA GLY A 534 -0.73 -17.43 21.61
C GLY A 534 -0.47 -17.86 23.06
N SER A 535 0.47 -18.80 23.25
CA SER A 535 0.85 -19.34 24.56
C SER A 535 1.96 -18.56 25.27
N CYS A 536 2.48 -17.51 24.63
CA CYS A 536 3.52 -16.65 25.19
C CYS A 536 2.90 -15.73 26.24
N ARG A 537 3.56 -15.61 27.40
CA ARG A 537 3.17 -14.71 28.49
C ARG A 537 3.76 -13.32 28.31
N PHE A 538 4.93 -13.25 27.69
CA PHE A 538 5.72 -12.04 27.51
C PHE A 538 6.14 -11.90 26.06
N PHE A 539 6.47 -10.68 25.65
CA PHE A 539 6.83 -10.38 24.27
C PHE A 539 8.30 -10.72 24.04
N ARG A 540 8.54 -11.75 23.22
CA ARG A 540 9.88 -12.16 22.76
C ARG A 540 10.90 -12.54 23.83
N THR A 541 10.53 -12.84 25.08
CA THR A 541 11.46 -13.28 26.14
C THR A 541 11.46 -14.79 26.43
N GLN A 542 10.52 -15.55 25.86
CA GLN A 542 10.36 -16.98 26.16
C GLN A 542 10.74 -17.88 24.98
N SER A 543 11.10 -19.13 25.26
CA SER A 543 11.48 -20.08 24.19
C SER A 543 10.29 -20.38 23.27
N GLY A 544 10.45 -20.15 21.97
CA GLY A 544 9.38 -20.31 20.97
C GLY A 544 8.48 -19.07 20.82
N CYS A 545 8.84 -17.95 21.45
CA CYS A 545 8.08 -16.68 21.44
C CYS A 545 8.83 -15.57 20.68
N GLU A 546 9.88 -15.90 19.92
CA GLU A 546 10.76 -14.96 19.22
C GLU A 546 10.33 -14.60 17.78
N ASN A 547 9.11 -14.95 17.37
CA ASN A 547 8.65 -14.79 15.98
C ASN A 547 7.83 -13.52 15.72
N ASP A 548 7.35 -12.84 16.77
CA ASP A 548 6.57 -11.61 16.60
C ASP A 548 7.44 -10.49 15.99
N ALA A 549 6.88 -9.65 15.12
CA ALA A 549 7.61 -8.53 14.54
C ALA A 549 8.06 -7.53 15.62
N LEU A 550 9.22 -6.88 15.40
CA LEU A 550 9.69 -5.81 16.28
C LEU A 550 8.79 -4.58 16.13
N VAL A 551 8.74 -3.72 17.15
CA VAL A 551 7.97 -2.47 17.09
C VAL A 551 8.92 -1.31 16.79
N ASP A 552 8.89 -0.79 15.57
CA ASP A 552 9.68 0.37 15.16
C ASP A 552 9.15 1.66 15.77
N PHE A 553 10.04 2.57 16.16
CA PHE A 553 9.68 3.92 16.56
C PHE A 553 10.65 4.97 16.00
N ARG A 554 10.11 6.16 15.76
CA ARG A 554 10.87 7.33 15.35
C ARG A 554 10.23 8.61 15.87
N VAL A 555 11.01 9.44 16.56
CA VAL A 555 10.60 10.76 17.03
C VAL A 555 11.57 11.82 16.52
N SER A 556 11.09 12.67 15.62
CA SER A 556 11.78 13.87 15.15
C SER A 556 11.39 15.06 16.03
N VAL A 557 12.38 15.68 16.65
CA VAL A 557 12.24 16.72 17.67
C VAL A 557 12.99 17.99 17.22
N PRO A 558 12.33 18.89 16.47
CA PRO A 558 12.93 20.16 16.07
C PRO A 558 13.03 21.14 17.25
N LEU A 559 14.04 21.99 17.22
CA LEU A 559 14.25 23.05 18.20
C LEU A 559 13.68 24.38 17.68
N SER A 560 13.02 25.13 18.56
CA SER A 560 12.56 26.50 18.31
C SER A 560 13.71 27.49 18.12
N SER A 561 14.87 27.14 18.67
CA SER A 561 16.14 27.86 18.51
C SER A 561 17.28 26.85 18.60
N GLY A 562 18.25 26.94 17.69
CA GLY A 562 19.42 26.05 17.71
C GLY A 562 20.24 26.17 19.00
N ILE A 563 20.88 25.08 19.39
CA ILE A 563 21.78 24.98 20.56
C ILE A 563 23.18 24.72 20.05
N SER A 564 24.19 25.43 20.57
CA SER A 564 25.57 25.23 20.11
C SER A 564 25.96 23.76 20.27
N GLU A 565 26.54 23.16 19.22
CA GLU A 565 26.96 21.75 19.19
C GLU A 565 27.91 21.38 20.34
N ASN A 566 28.65 22.35 20.87
CA ASN A 566 29.56 22.15 22.01
C ASN A 566 28.85 22.04 23.37
N SER A 567 27.58 22.44 23.44
CA SER A 567 26.76 22.44 24.67
C SER A 567 25.54 21.52 24.57
N ALA A 568 25.15 21.17 23.35
CA ALA A 568 24.01 20.32 23.08
C ALA A 568 24.32 18.87 23.52
N PRO A 569 23.37 18.14 24.16
CA PRO A 569 23.57 16.71 24.40
C PRO A 569 23.79 15.98 23.07
N SER A 570 24.71 15.02 23.06
CA SER A 570 25.13 14.28 21.86
C SER A 570 25.52 12.85 22.22
N GLY A 571 25.67 11.99 21.22
CA GLY A 571 25.96 10.57 21.45
C GLY A 571 24.72 9.83 21.95
N LEU A 572 24.89 9.01 22.99
CA LEU A 572 23.76 8.48 23.74
C LEU A 572 23.15 9.61 24.57
N LEU A 573 21.88 9.88 24.34
CA LEU A 573 21.08 10.79 25.17
C LEU A 573 20.83 10.15 26.54
N ASP A 574 19.75 10.53 27.23
CA ASP A 574 19.37 9.92 28.50
C ASP A 574 18.06 9.14 28.37
N PRO A 575 18.10 7.90 27.81
CA PRO A 575 16.93 7.04 27.69
C PRO A 575 16.61 6.34 29.01
N PHE A 576 15.33 6.25 29.37
CA PHE A 576 14.87 5.65 30.62
C PHE A 576 13.48 5.03 30.48
N ILE A 577 13.18 4.09 31.37
CA ILE A 577 11.81 3.58 31.56
C ILE A 577 11.15 4.25 32.76
N PHE A 578 9.82 4.36 32.74
CA PHE A 578 9.05 4.95 33.85
C PHE A 578 7.76 4.18 34.11
N ALA A 579 7.20 4.31 35.31
CA ALA A 579 5.99 3.59 35.68
C ALA A 579 4.74 4.29 35.13
N VAL A 580 3.83 3.52 34.54
CA VAL A 580 2.63 4.05 33.90
C VAL A 580 1.58 4.47 34.95
N ASN A 581 1.10 5.71 34.88
CA ASN A 581 0.08 6.23 35.77
C ASN A 581 -1.21 5.40 35.72
N GLY A 582 -1.76 5.07 36.90
CA GLY A 582 -2.97 4.26 37.04
C GLY A 582 -2.73 2.75 36.99
N GLN A 583 -1.50 2.30 36.71
CA GLN A 583 -1.11 0.89 36.79
C GLN A 583 -0.38 0.60 38.09
N ASN A 584 -0.54 -0.63 38.59
CA ASN A 584 0.26 -1.09 39.72
C ASN A 584 1.72 -1.27 39.28
N HIS A 585 2.67 -0.81 40.10
CA HIS A 585 4.11 -0.88 39.81
C HIS A 585 4.90 -1.23 41.08
N GLY A 586 4.39 -2.22 41.82
CA GLY A 586 5.01 -2.71 43.03
C GLY A 586 4.77 -1.85 44.28
N PRO A 587 5.28 -2.32 45.44
CA PRO A 587 4.94 -1.76 46.75
C PRO A 587 5.65 -0.43 47.07
N PHE A 588 6.73 -0.11 46.36
CA PHE A 588 7.51 1.12 46.58
C PHE A 588 6.95 2.32 45.81
N VAL A 589 6.24 2.07 44.71
CA VAL A 589 5.70 3.12 43.85
C VAL A 589 4.38 3.62 44.40
N ASN A 590 4.27 4.93 44.62
CA ASN A 590 3.02 5.57 45.00
C ASN A 590 2.04 5.52 43.81
N PRO A 591 0.88 4.83 43.90
CA PRO A 591 -0.05 4.75 42.77
C PRO A 591 -0.61 6.10 42.31
N ASN A 592 -0.60 7.12 43.18
CA ASN A 592 -1.02 8.48 42.84
C ASN A 592 0.08 9.34 42.20
N ASN A 593 1.31 8.82 42.14
CA ASN A 593 2.47 9.47 41.53
C ASN A 593 3.37 8.43 40.85
N ALA A 594 2.79 7.50 40.09
CA ALA A 594 3.56 6.42 39.48
C ALA A 594 4.64 6.98 38.53
N ARG A 595 4.33 8.05 37.78
CA ARG A 595 5.31 8.76 36.94
C ARG A 595 6.57 9.21 37.70
N GLY A 596 6.53 9.38 39.02
CA GLY A 596 7.71 9.69 39.82
C GLY A 596 8.73 8.55 39.93
N TRP A 597 8.39 7.35 39.50
CA TRP A 597 9.32 6.23 39.35
C TRP A 597 9.90 6.20 37.93
N GLU A 598 11.21 6.04 37.84
CA GLU A 598 11.95 5.91 36.59
C GLU A 598 13.27 5.17 36.84
N VAL A 599 13.79 4.50 35.81
CA VAL A 599 15.07 3.79 35.83
C VAL A 599 15.89 4.25 34.65
N HIS A 600 17.04 4.86 34.96
CA HIS A 600 18.02 5.32 33.97
C HIS A 600 19.24 4.40 33.96
N LEU A 601 20.10 4.59 32.95
CA LEU A 601 21.43 3.99 32.94
C LEU A 601 22.20 4.34 34.23
N LYS A 602 23.04 3.39 34.66
CA LYS A 602 23.82 3.53 35.89
C LYS A 602 24.57 4.86 35.94
N ASN A 603 24.51 5.51 37.11
CA ASN A 603 25.10 6.83 37.39
C ASN A 603 24.52 8.00 36.59
N GLN A 604 23.44 7.81 35.83
CA GLN A 604 22.66 8.93 35.32
C GLN A 604 21.72 9.44 36.40
N SER A 605 21.69 10.76 36.61
CA SER A 605 20.74 11.36 37.53
C SER A 605 19.31 11.22 36.98
N PRO A 606 18.29 11.08 37.83
CA PRO A 606 16.90 11.15 37.39
C PRO A 606 16.54 12.48 36.71
N THR A 607 15.39 12.50 36.05
CA THR A 607 14.66 13.69 35.64
C THR A 607 14.06 14.44 36.83
N GLU A 608 13.57 15.66 36.58
CA GLU A 608 12.86 16.43 37.60
C GLU A 608 11.49 15.86 38.00
N ALA A 609 10.99 14.85 37.28
CA ALA A 609 9.75 14.16 37.62
C ALA A 609 9.90 13.20 38.81
N PHE A 610 11.14 12.80 39.11
CA PHE A 610 11.45 11.72 40.02
C PHE A 610 11.08 11.97 41.48
N ASP A 611 10.56 10.92 42.12
CA ASP A 611 10.31 10.89 43.56
C ASP A 611 11.58 10.46 44.31
N SER A 612 12.32 11.45 44.81
CA SER A 612 13.53 11.23 45.62
C SER A 612 13.35 10.35 46.87
N GLY A 613 12.12 10.10 47.33
CA GLY A 613 11.84 9.17 48.43
C GLY A 613 12.10 7.70 48.09
N LEU A 614 12.26 7.37 46.80
CA LEU A 614 12.57 6.03 46.30
C LEU A 614 14.04 5.65 46.45
N PHE A 615 14.96 6.61 46.58
CA PHE A 615 16.37 6.31 46.79
C PHE A 615 16.65 5.63 48.14
N GLY A 616 17.58 4.69 48.13
CA GLY A 616 18.00 3.94 49.31
C GLY A 616 16.98 2.93 49.84
N GLN A 617 15.88 2.71 49.12
CA GLN A 617 14.92 1.65 49.41
C GLN A 617 15.45 0.30 48.93
N ALA A 618 15.01 -0.79 49.54
CA ALA A 618 15.38 -2.17 49.16
C ALA A 618 16.89 -2.35 48.87
N ASP A 619 17.25 -2.70 47.64
CA ASP A 619 18.62 -2.98 47.20
C ASP A 619 19.33 -1.75 46.63
N ASP A 620 18.62 -0.65 46.38
CA ASP A 620 19.20 0.60 45.88
C ASP A 620 20.19 1.19 46.89
N ARG A 621 21.35 1.62 46.37
CA ARG A 621 22.39 2.36 47.09
C ARG A 621 22.79 3.60 46.29
N SER A 622 21.81 4.27 45.68
CA SER A 622 22.02 5.56 45.05
C SER A 622 22.50 6.59 46.09
N GLN A 623 23.54 7.33 45.74
CA GLN A 623 24.13 8.39 46.54
C GLN A 623 24.38 9.60 45.64
N ALA A 624 23.37 10.47 45.52
CA ALA A 624 23.40 11.65 44.66
C ALA A 624 24.63 12.55 44.88
N SER A 625 25.06 12.73 46.14
CA SER A 625 26.24 13.53 46.49
C SER A 625 27.56 12.95 45.97
N ALA A 626 27.59 11.66 45.64
CA ALA A 626 28.74 10.96 45.07
C ALA A 626 28.59 10.72 43.55
N GLY A 627 27.49 11.18 42.93
CA GLY A 627 27.19 10.93 41.51
C GLY A 627 26.80 9.48 41.23
N PHE A 628 26.38 8.75 42.26
CA PHE A 628 25.99 7.35 42.16
C PHE A 628 24.47 7.24 42.08
N TYR A 629 23.96 6.64 41.01
CA TYR A 629 22.53 6.47 40.76
C TYR A 629 22.26 5.08 40.18
N TYR A 630 21.11 4.50 40.53
CA TYR A 630 20.63 3.21 40.02
C TYR A 630 21.69 2.11 40.13
N GLN A 631 22.26 1.97 41.33
CA GLN A 631 23.20 0.88 41.60
C GLN A 631 22.97 0.23 42.97
N SER A 632 23.18 -1.07 43.04
CA SER A 632 23.14 -1.82 44.28
C SER A 632 24.39 -1.60 45.15
N GLU A 633 24.42 -2.21 46.34
CA GLU A 633 25.61 -2.19 47.21
C GLU A 633 26.87 -2.77 46.57
N SER A 634 26.71 -3.73 45.66
CA SER A 634 27.81 -4.31 44.86
C SER A 634 28.05 -3.57 43.55
N GLY A 635 27.32 -2.48 43.28
CA GLY A 635 27.44 -1.68 42.07
C GLY A 635 26.74 -2.29 40.85
N LEU A 636 25.79 -3.21 41.04
CA LEU A 636 24.99 -3.77 39.94
C LEU A 636 24.00 -2.72 39.41
N PRO A 637 23.88 -2.52 38.08
CA PRO A 637 22.92 -1.60 37.48
C PRO A 637 21.50 -2.17 37.41
N TRP A 638 20.51 -1.34 37.06
CA TRP A 638 19.18 -1.78 36.58
C TRP A 638 18.92 -1.43 35.11
N ALA A 639 19.88 -0.76 34.46
CA ALA A 639 19.82 -0.50 33.03
C ALA A 639 21.22 -0.54 32.42
N MET A 640 21.32 -1.07 31.21
CA MET A 640 22.57 -1.23 30.47
C MET A 640 22.45 -0.79 29.03
N GLU A 641 23.56 -0.30 28.51
CA GLU A 641 23.78 -0.03 27.09
C GLU A 641 24.83 -1.01 26.55
N MET A 642 24.51 -1.69 25.47
CA MET A 642 25.44 -2.54 24.72
C MET A 642 25.68 -1.91 23.35
N GLY A 643 26.94 -1.62 23.01
CA GLY A 643 27.34 -1.03 21.73
C GLY A 643 27.21 -1.95 20.50
N ALA A 644 26.29 -2.90 20.53
CA ALA A 644 26.01 -3.88 19.48
C ALA A 644 24.58 -4.41 19.62
N ASN A 645 24.12 -5.15 18.60
CA ASN A 645 22.95 -6.03 18.74
C ASN A 645 23.26 -7.09 19.80
N TRP A 646 22.46 -7.11 20.86
CA TRP A 646 22.65 -8.00 22.00
C TRP A 646 21.54 -9.05 22.07
N ALA A 647 21.92 -10.29 22.41
CA ALA A 647 20.99 -11.38 22.60
C ALA A 647 20.53 -11.39 24.07
N HIS A 648 19.35 -10.84 24.35
CA HIS A 648 18.86 -10.73 25.73
C HIS A 648 18.62 -12.14 26.34
N PRO A 649 18.86 -12.32 27.65
CA PRO A 649 18.51 -13.55 28.36
C PRO A 649 17.02 -13.87 28.26
N LYS A 650 16.71 -15.17 28.26
CA LYS A 650 15.32 -15.64 28.37
C LYS A 650 14.73 -15.26 29.71
N GLU A 651 13.42 -15.15 29.75
CA GLU A 651 12.62 -14.90 30.95
C GLU A 651 13.10 -15.73 32.16
N LYS A 652 13.43 -15.05 33.28
CA LYS A 652 13.93 -15.57 34.56
C LYS A 652 15.33 -16.17 34.54
N ILE A 653 16.07 -16.03 33.44
CA ILE A 653 17.46 -16.47 33.37
C ILE A 653 18.36 -15.31 33.75
N ASP A 654 18.76 -15.29 35.01
CA ASP A 654 19.74 -14.35 35.57
C ASP A 654 20.91 -14.09 34.61
N LEU A 655 21.25 -12.82 34.43
CA LEU A 655 22.29 -12.34 33.53
C LEU A 655 23.64 -13.03 33.76
N LEU A 656 24.01 -13.38 34.99
CA LEU A 656 25.25 -14.09 35.31
C LEU A 656 25.24 -15.54 34.86
N LEU A 657 24.07 -16.15 34.71
CA LEU A 657 23.95 -17.45 34.06
C LEU A 657 24.08 -17.27 32.55
N ALA A 658 23.28 -16.38 31.97
CA ALA A 658 23.24 -16.14 30.52
C ALA A 658 24.58 -15.63 29.98
N TYR A 659 25.32 -14.86 30.77
CA TYR A 659 26.60 -14.24 30.43
C TYR A 659 27.60 -14.39 31.60
N PRO A 660 28.26 -15.55 31.74
CA PRO A 660 29.14 -15.84 32.88
C PRO A 660 30.35 -14.91 33.03
N GLU A 661 30.81 -14.29 31.93
CA GLU A 661 31.92 -13.34 31.95
C GLU A 661 31.52 -11.95 32.51
N PHE A 662 30.22 -11.67 32.71
CA PHE A 662 29.74 -10.38 33.20
C PHE A 662 30.19 -10.07 34.65
N ALA A 663 30.30 -11.08 35.52
CA ALA A 663 30.79 -10.89 36.88
C ALA A 663 32.22 -10.35 36.91
N GLU A 664 33.11 -10.92 36.09
CA GLU A 664 34.52 -10.49 36.01
C GLU A 664 34.64 -9.09 35.40
N PHE A 665 33.81 -8.77 34.40
CA PHE A 665 33.71 -7.43 33.83
C PHE A 665 33.29 -6.38 34.88
N THR A 666 32.23 -6.64 35.64
CA THR A 666 31.73 -5.70 36.65
C THR A 666 32.70 -5.53 37.82
N GLN A 667 33.28 -6.62 38.33
CA GLN A 667 34.24 -6.58 39.46
C GLN A 667 35.57 -5.91 39.10
N SER A 668 35.99 -5.97 37.84
CA SER A 668 37.18 -5.28 37.34
C SER A 668 36.93 -3.82 36.94
N SER A 669 35.74 -3.28 37.20
CA SER A 669 35.33 -1.94 36.74
C SER A 669 35.46 -1.77 35.22
N GLY A 670 35.13 -2.83 34.47
CA GLY A 670 35.10 -2.85 33.01
C GLY A 670 36.42 -3.10 32.30
N VAL A 671 37.50 -3.40 33.05
CA VAL A 671 38.83 -3.65 32.47
C VAL A 671 38.93 -5.05 31.87
N ASP A 672 38.49 -6.06 32.60
CA ASP A 672 38.55 -7.45 32.17
C ASP A 672 37.26 -7.84 31.45
N LYS A 673 37.35 -8.76 30.48
CA LYS A 673 36.19 -9.25 29.69
C LYS A 673 35.32 -8.14 29.07
N PRO A 674 35.88 -7.11 28.40
CA PRO A 674 35.10 -6.01 27.82
C PRO A 674 34.20 -6.41 26.64
N GLN A 675 34.16 -7.70 26.29
CA GLN A 675 33.34 -8.27 25.22
C GLN A 675 32.40 -9.37 25.76
N TRP A 676 32.14 -9.39 27.07
CA TRP A 676 31.30 -10.40 27.74
C TRP A 676 29.96 -10.59 27.02
N PHE A 677 29.34 -9.49 26.55
CA PHE A 677 28.04 -9.45 25.88
C PHE A 677 28.01 -10.19 24.53
N SER A 678 29.17 -10.52 23.95
CA SER A 678 29.29 -11.32 22.73
C SER A 678 29.41 -12.83 23.00
N ARG A 679 29.39 -13.26 24.26
CA ARG A 679 29.67 -14.64 24.70
C ARG A 679 28.55 -15.21 25.57
N PRO A 680 27.34 -15.37 25.02
CA PRO A 680 26.24 -15.98 25.77
C PRO A 680 26.51 -17.46 26.05
N ALA A 681 26.02 -17.93 27.19
CA ALA A 681 25.90 -19.35 27.47
C ALA A 681 24.84 -19.99 26.57
N ALA A 682 25.07 -21.24 26.16
CA ALA A 682 24.21 -21.93 25.20
C ALA A 682 22.76 -22.08 25.73
N ASN A 683 21.79 -21.82 24.85
CA ASN A 683 20.36 -21.96 25.08
C ASN A 683 19.74 -21.05 26.16
N GLN A 684 20.46 -20.02 26.61
CA GLN A 684 20.01 -19.11 27.67
C GLN A 684 19.53 -17.75 27.17
N THR A 685 19.80 -17.39 25.92
CA THR A 685 19.42 -16.11 25.31
C THR A 685 18.49 -16.28 24.11
N ILE A 686 17.92 -15.17 23.65
CA ILE A 686 17.16 -15.03 22.41
C ILE A 686 17.93 -14.12 21.45
N ASN A 687 18.11 -14.57 20.21
CA ASN A 687 18.81 -13.81 19.18
C ASN A 687 17.86 -12.81 18.50
N ASN A 688 18.35 -11.58 18.27
CA ASN A 688 17.57 -10.41 17.81
C ASN A 688 18.11 -9.77 16.53
#